data_AF-A0A3T1B4J8-F1
#
_entry.id   AF-A0A3T1B4J8-F1
#
_cell.length_a   1.000
_cell.length_b   1.000
_cell.length_c   1.000
_cell.angle_alpha   90.00
_cell.angle_beta   90.00
_cell.angle_gamma   90.00
#
_symmetry.space_group_name_H-M   'P 1'
#
loop_
_entity.id
_entity.type
_entity.pdbx_description
1 polymer ?
#
loop_
_entity_poly.entity_id
_entity_poly.type
_entity_poly.pdbx_seq_one_letter_code
_entity_poly.pdbx_strand_id
1 'polypeptide(L)'
;MRGGLAAGLTLTLAATMSATPSYAQVTPGQEPSDVASALAAARKTGERVRIDAATTETAEYFATPDGTVTGVISASTERFRRDGAWVPVDLTLKRRADGSIAPAAAPGPLRLSGARTASTDDLVSGGSGGRQVTVGWAGALPEPRLEGNKATYAEVKPGIDLVVQATVNGFEQFTVVKSAQAAEHVGEIVLPLTGPGVASVSEDKRGRLRVRGADGRPQAKIPTPMMWDAGSAVRGEAPQRRQVSADVVKTAGAGSTTLSLKPDKAWLTSPDTVYPVTIDPYFDWSTTAYSTTVVTGYPTGWPDADSLFVGSYNADIKARSFITWWANALPGLRIDSAIAHFANAYSTSCSATPWEIWTTDPVTDETSWDNQPEWQTLESTSTATSCTGDWVTADATSFFQGAADKNVETPTMGIRAADESDYSQYKQFWSHNHTDTSKAPYVEVTYSEPTPDGEIDAATQAEMDRQAALEPALTKIMEARFEDPDSGFAGVAYEGSGLSVYYKGALEPEMQTAVTEARTLGTVSLKSAAYSEAELNSAGDGIWTAIDQLGGSSEIQQITYHTEGDAITVVRDPLVTQSLTPAQIAAGGTPATVEQVLAKANVQVPVKIESVPGTGVESTAARYDRFNDYAPFNGGGAWTSFVGTSSTKRSLCSLGFGVRSEGIDYIVSAGHCANTGDMTRSGDYSRSTSTHKDIGKVVSKLKSYDLLLIRGKGSAVLWSGSSLTSGTVRNIDSWGYWAKNQQVCRTGIRTALVCNLKQEASADLRAEDGSIVKGLIRARQLDGKTASVKGDSGGTVWSTDGSGARIRGTVTGVDASRPSHLYFQDMADVRNRLVGTSMRVVGD
;
A
#
# COMPACT_ATOMS: atom_id res chain seq x y z
N MET A 1 -56.29 -37.05 -46.96
CA MET A 1 -55.55 -36.19 -47.92
C MET A 1 -55.18 -34.90 -47.20
N ARG A 2 -53.99 -34.39 -47.55
CA ARG A 2 -53.16 -33.36 -46.89
C ARG A 2 -53.91 -32.15 -46.27
N GLY A 3 -53.53 -31.83 -45.04
CA GLY A 3 -53.80 -30.55 -44.36
C GLY A 3 -53.01 -30.47 -43.06
N GLY A 4 -51.73 -30.12 -43.13
CA GLY A 4 -50.87 -29.96 -41.94
C GLY A 4 -51.21 -28.66 -41.22
N LEU A 5 -51.61 -28.76 -39.95
CA LEU A 5 -51.77 -27.63 -39.05
C LEU A 5 -50.41 -27.03 -38.69
N ALA A 6 -50.27 -25.72 -38.90
CA ALA A 6 -49.23 -24.90 -38.29
C ALA A 6 -49.67 -24.55 -36.86
N ALA A 7 -48.89 -24.97 -35.86
CA ALA A 7 -49.02 -24.53 -34.48
C ALA A 7 -48.18 -23.25 -34.29
N GLY A 8 -48.84 -22.14 -33.94
CA GLY A 8 -48.21 -20.88 -33.60
C GLY A 8 -47.43 -20.98 -32.29
N LEU A 9 -46.16 -20.61 -32.32
CA LEU A 9 -45.31 -20.48 -31.15
C LEU A 9 -45.43 -19.04 -30.62
N THR A 10 -46.22 -18.85 -29.56
CA THR A 10 -46.21 -17.62 -28.76
C THR A 10 -44.93 -17.59 -27.92
N LEU A 11 -44.02 -16.68 -28.26
CA LEU A 11 -42.80 -16.41 -27.50
C LEU A 11 -43.15 -15.46 -26.33
N THR A 12 -43.32 -16.01 -25.13
CA THR A 12 -43.37 -15.22 -23.89
C THR A 12 -41.95 -14.75 -23.55
N LEU A 13 -41.70 -13.45 -23.71
CA LEU A 13 -40.50 -12.77 -23.22
C LEU A 13 -40.56 -12.72 -21.69
N ALA A 14 -39.79 -13.55 -21.00
CA ALA A 14 -39.59 -13.42 -19.56
C ALA A 14 -38.63 -12.24 -19.32
N ALA A 15 -39.16 -11.13 -18.80
CA ALA A 15 -38.35 -10.04 -18.28
C ALA A 15 -37.64 -10.53 -17.01
N THR A 16 -36.33 -10.76 -17.08
CA THR A 16 -35.50 -10.95 -15.91
C THR A 16 -35.37 -9.60 -15.19
N MET A 17 -36.17 -9.38 -14.14
CA MET A 17 -35.92 -8.29 -13.20
C MET A 17 -34.59 -8.58 -12.49
N SER A 18 -33.59 -7.72 -12.68
CA SER A 18 -32.38 -7.70 -11.86
C SER A 18 -32.78 -7.46 -10.41
N ALA A 19 -32.72 -8.52 -9.59
CA ALA A 19 -32.90 -8.40 -8.15
C ALA A 19 -31.69 -7.66 -7.56
N THR A 20 -31.94 -6.56 -6.87
CA THR A 20 -30.96 -5.95 -5.98
C THR A 20 -30.57 -6.97 -4.90
N PRO A 21 -29.27 -7.21 -4.64
CA PRO A 21 -28.86 -8.11 -3.56
C PRO A 21 -29.44 -7.60 -2.24
N SER A 22 -30.11 -8.49 -1.49
CA SER A 22 -30.60 -8.21 -0.15
C SER A 22 -29.42 -8.00 0.80
N TYR A 23 -29.40 -6.87 1.50
CA TYR A 23 -28.43 -6.57 2.54
C TYR A 23 -28.94 -7.10 3.89
N ALA A 24 -28.25 -8.06 4.52
CA ALA A 24 -28.46 -8.31 5.94
C ALA A 24 -27.90 -7.11 6.72
N GLN A 25 -28.79 -6.39 7.41
CA GLN A 25 -28.40 -5.37 8.37
C GLN A 25 -27.70 -6.08 9.55
N VAL A 26 -26.37 -5.99 9.62
CA VAL A 26 -25.63 -6.32 10.83
C VAL A 26 -25.97 -5.25 11.88
N THR A 27 -26.17 -5.66 13.12
CA THR A 27 -26.48 -4.75 14.24
C THR A 27 -25.44 -3.63 14.32
N PRO A 28 -25.86 -2.34 14.38
CA PRO A 28 -24.94 -1.22 14.52
C PRO A 28 -24.02 -1.41 15.73
N GLY A 29 -22.69 -1.38 15.52
CA GLY A 29 -21.68 -1.49 16.57
C GLY A 29 -20.93 -2.83 16.65
N GLN A 30 -21.11 -3.74 15.69
CA GLN A 30 -20.40 -5.04 15.64
C GLN A 30 -19.75 -5.34 14.27
N GLU A 31 -19.66 -4.36 13.39
CA GLU A 31 -18.97 -4.53 12.11
C GLU A 31 -17.46 -4.76 12.32
N PRO A 32 -16.85 -5.74 11.63
CA PRO A 32 -15.42 -6.02 11.79
C PRO A 32 -14.57 -4.81 11.44
N SER A 33 -13.66 -4.43 12.35
CA SER A 33 -12.80 -3.28 12.14
C SER A 33 -11.70 -3.53 11.12
N ASP A 34 -11.30 -4.77 10.86
CA ASP A 34 -10.18 -5.09 9.99
C ASP A 34 -10.55 -6.10 8.89
N VAL A 35 -9.75 -6.12 7.82
CA VAL A 35 -9.98 -6.93 6.62
C VAL A 35 -10.04 -8.43 6.94
N ALA A 36 -9.15 -8.93 7.80
CA ALA A 36 -9.09 -10.35 8.14
C ALA A 36 -10.35 -10.81 8.89
N SER A 37 -10.79 -10.03 9.87
CA SER A 37 -12.03 -10.27 10.60
C SER A 37 -13.26 -10.18 9.68
N ALA A 38 -13.27 -9.25 8.72
CA ALA A 38 -14.33 -9.12 7.73
C ALA A 38 -14.39 -10.31 6.77
N LEU A 39 -13.25 -10.79 6.26
CA LEU A 39 -13.14 -11.99 5.42
C LEU A 39 -13.58 -13.25 6.17
N ALA A 40 -13.21 -13.38 7.45
CA ALA A 40 -13.67 -14.49 8.29
C ALA A 40 -15.19 -14.45 8.50
N ALA A 41 -15.76 -13.27 8.74
CA ALA A 41 -17.20 -13.07 8.85
C ALA A 41 -17.93 -13.36 7.53
N ALA A 42 -17.39 -12.91 6.39
CA ALA A 42 -17.96 -13.15 5.07
C ALA A 42 -17.98 -14.64 4.72
N ARG A 43 -16.88 -15.36 4.97
CA ARG A 43 -16.80 -16.82 4.80
C ARG A 43 -17.80 -17.56 5.69
N LYS A 44 -17.96 -17.12 6.94
CA LYS A 44 -18.88 -17.75 7.91
C LYS A 44 -20.34 -17.54 7.54
N THR A 45 -20.69 -16.37 7.02
CA THR A 45 -22.07 -15.99 6.70
C THR A 45 -22.48 -16.35 5.28
N GLY A 46 -21.52 -16.48 4.36
CA GLY A 46 -21.78 -16.61 2.93
C GLY A 46 -22.21 -15.30 2.26
N GLU A 47 -22.13 -14.17 2.98
CA GLU A 47 -22.50 -12.85 2.50
C GLU A 47 -21.28 -11.91 2.52
N ARG A 48 -21.31 -10.86 1.71
CA ARG A 48 -20.26 -9.83 1.77
C ARG A 48 -20.37 -9.03 3.08
N VAL A 49 -19.24 -8.65 3.66
CA VAL A 49 -19.17 -7.90 4.92
C VAL A 49 -18.38 -6.62 4.72
N ARG A 50 -18.96 -5.48 5.11
CA ARG A 50 -18.28 -4.18 5.02
C ARG A 50 -17.06 -4.14 5.96
N ILE A 51 -16.00 -3.47 5.52
CA ILE A 51 -14.77 -3.27 6.27
C ILE A 51 -14.76 -1.85 6.82
N ASP A 52 -15.10 -1.70 8.10
CA ASP A 52 -15.39 -0.39 8.68
C ASP A 52 -14.15 0.52 8.77
N ALA A 53 -12.96 -0.02 9.07
CA ALA A 53 -11.74 0.82 9.12
C ALA A 53 -11.19 1.20 7.74
N ALA A 54 -11.58 0.49 6.68
CA ALA A 54 -11.22 0.84 5.31
C ALA A 54 -12.23 1.81 4.68
N THR A 55 -13.39 2.00 5.32
CA THR A 55 -14.44 2.89 4.82
C THR A 55 -14.06 4.36 5.08
N THR A 56 -14.05 5.17 4.02
CA THR A 56 -13.77 6.59 4.04
C THR A 56 -14.94 7.41 3.48
N GLU A 57 -14.78 8.73 3.40
CA GLU A 57 -15.74 9.63 2.77
C GLU A 57 -15.94 9.34 1.27
N THR A 58 -14.95 8.72 0.62
CA THR A 58 -14.89 8.48 -0.83
C THR A 58 -14.83 7.00 -1.20
N ALA A 59 -14.54 6.09 -0.26
CA ALA A 59 -14.34 4.67 -0.57
C ALA A 59 -15.00 3.72 0.43
N GLU A 60 -15.65 2.68 -0.07
CA GLU A 60 -16.22 1.58 0.73
C GLU A 60 -15.61 0.28 0.26
N TYR A 61 -15.29 -0.60 1.22
CA TYR A 61 -14.71 -1.92 0.93
C TYR A 61 -15.52 -3.01 1.63
N PHE A 62 -15.63 -4.14 0.95
CA PHE A 62 -16.40 -5.30 1.35
C PHE A 62 -15.59 -6.56 1.14
N ALA A 63 -15.36 -7.29 2.23
CA ALA A 63 -14.84 -8.64 2.19
C ALA A 63 -15.90 -9.58 1.60
N THR A 64 -15.49 -10.45 0.68
CA THR A 64 -16.39 -11.41 0.03
C THR A 64 -16.12 -12.85 0.52
N PRO A 65 -17.11 -13.76 0.43
CA PRO A 65 -16.95 -15.14 0.88
C PRO A 65 -15.88 -15.94 0.14
N ASP A 66 -15.55 -15.56 -1.10
CA ASP A 66 -14.51 -16.20 -1.92
C ASP A 66 -13.09 -15.82 -1.50
N GLY A 67 -12.93 -14.92 -0.54
CA GLY A 67 -11.62 -14.52 0.00
C GLY A 67 -11.01 -13.28 -0.65
N THR A 68 -11.73 -12.60 -1.55
CA THR A 68 -11.33 -11.31 -2.10
C THR A 68 -11.92 -10.14 -1.30
N VAL A 69 -11.46 -8.93 -1.59
CA VAL A 69 -12.08 -7.69 -1.16
C VAL A 69 -12.50 -6.90 -2.40
N THR A 70 -13.76 -6.52 -2.43
CA THR A 70 -14.30 -5.61 -3.44
C THR A 70 -14.45 -4.23 -2.83
N GLY A 71 -14.21 -3.18 -3.60
CA GLY A 71 -14.35 -1.81 -3.15
C GLY A 71 -14.92 -0.91 -4.23
N VAL A 72 -15.58 0.14 -3.80
CA VAL A 72 -16.03 1.24 -4.65
C VAL A 72 -15.29 2.48 -4.20
N ILE A 73 -14.50 3.07 -5.09
CA ILE A 73 -13.80 4.34 -4.88
C ILE A 73 -14.48 5.37 -5.76
N SER A 74 -15.07 6.40 -5.15
CA SER A 74 -15.79 7.45 -5.85
C SER A 74 -14.89 8.65 -6.10
N ALA A 75 -15.14 9.37 -7.20
CA ALA A 75 -14.38 10.56 -7.58
C ALA A 75 -14.70 11.78 -6.68
N SER A 76 -15.55 11.63 -5.67
CA SER A 76 -15.86 12.66 -4.67
C SER A 76 -16.40 12.06 -3.37
N THR A 77 -16.65 12.91 -2.38
CA THR A 77 -17.24 12.52 -1.10
C THR A 77 -18.71 12.11 -1.26
N GLU A 78 -19.02 10.85 -0.96
CA GLU A 78 -20.39 10.30 -1.00
C GLU A 78 -20.99 10.10 0.38
N ARG A 79 -20.16 10.08 1.42
CA ARG A 79 -20.58 9.83 2.80
C ARG A 79 -19.73 10.61 3.78
N PHE A 80 -20.29 10.93 4.93
CA PHE A 80 -19.59 11.64 6.00
C PHE A 80 -20.08 11.15 7.37
N ARG A 81 -19.29 11.41 8.42
CA ARG A 81 -19.70 11.04 9.78
C ARG A 81 -20.61 12.09 10.41
N ARG A 82 -21.75 11.65 10.92
CA ARG A 82 -22.67 12.43 11.74
C ARG A 82 -23.07 11.60 12.95
N ASP A 83 -22.89 12.17 14.14
CA ASP A 83 -23.22 11.50 15.42
C ASP A 83 -22.61 10.10 15.57
N GLY A 84 -21.38 9.91 15.04
CA GLY A 84 -20.64 8.66 15.10
C GLY A 84 -20.93 7.65 13.97
N ALA A 85 -21.97 7.88 13.16
CA ALA A 85 -22.38 6.99 12.07
C ALA A 85 -22.06 7.58 10.69
N TRP A 86 -21.84 6.71 9.70
CA TRP A 86 -21.78 7.11 8.29
C TRP A 86 -23.17 7.47 7.77
N VAL A 87 -23.29 8.65 7.17
CA VAL A 87 -24.51 9.13 6.53
C VAL A 87 -24.18 9.46 5.08
N PRO A 88 -24.96 8.98 4.11
CA PRO A 88 -24.78 9.36 2.71
C PRO A 88 -25.04 10.85 2.52
N VAL A 89 -24.33 11.45 1.57
CA VAL A 89 -24.58 12.81 1.14
C VAL A 89 -25.92 12.87 0.42
N ASP A 90 -26.79 13.79 0.86
CA ASP A 90 -28.08 14.11 0.26
C ASP A 90 -28.19 15.64 0.15
N LEU A 91 -27.84 16.15 -1.03
CA LEU A 91 -27.82 17.58 -1.34
C LEU A 91 -29.22 18.16 -1.60
N THR A 92 -30.29 17.36 -1.49
CA THR A 92 -31.67 17.84 -1.69
C THR A 92 -31.99 18.96 -0.71
N LEU A 93 -32.28 20.15 -1.25
CA LEU A 93 -32.56 21.33 -0.45
C LEU A 93 -33.95 21.24 0.19
N LYS A 94 -34.00 21.46 1.50
CA LYS A 94 -35.22 21.45 2.31
C LYS A 94 -35.34 22.73 3.11
N ARG A 95 -36.57 23.20 3.28
CA ARG A 95 -36.90 24.30 4.20
C ARG A 95 -36.84 23.80 5.64
N ARG A 96 -36.25 24.61 6.51
CA ARG A 96 -36.18 24.38 7.95
C ARG A 96 -37.24 25.20 8.69
N ALA A 97 -37.47 24.85 9.95
CA ALA A 97 -38.47 25.50 10.80
C ALA A 97 -38.17 26.99 11.05
N ASP A 98 -36.90 27.40 10.97
CA ASP A 98 -36.45 28.80 11.10
C ASP A 98 -36.58 29.61 9.78
N GLY A 99 -37.15 29.01 8.73
CA GLY A 99 -37.30 29.63 7.41
C GLY A 99 -36.01 29.64 6.57
N SER A 100 -34.91 29.06 7.06
CA SER A 100 -33.72 28.83 6.24
C SER A 100 -33.88 27.59 5.35
N ILE A 101 -33.01 27.48 4.35
CA ILE A 101 -32.97 26.34 3.42
C ILE A 101 -31.60 25.67 3.53
N ALA A 102 -31.55 24.35 3.40
CA ALA A 102 -30.29 23.63 3.40
C ALA A 102 -30.40 22.19 2.86
N PRO A 103 -29.26 21.56 2.53
CA PRO A 103 -29.20 20.14 2.25
C PRO A 103 -29.78 19.27 3.36
N ALA A 104 -30.38 18.15 2.97
CA ALA A 104 -30.83 17.12 3.90
C ALA A 104 -29.65 16.49 4.66
N ALA A 105 -28.54 16.20 3.96
CA ALA A 105 -27.30 15.70 4.54
C ALA A 105 -26.08 16.16 3.73
N ALA A 106 -25.17 16.92 4.35
CA ALA A 106 -23.91 17.34 3.75
C ALA A 106 -22.79 17.32 4.82
N PRO A 107 -21.51 17.14 4.42
CA PRO A 107 -20.37 17.08 5.35
C PRO A 107 -20.17 18.39 6.12
N GLY A 108 -20.40 19.53 5.45
CA GLY A 108 -20.32 20.86 6.04
C GLY A 108 -21.70 21.48 6.31
N PRO A 109 -21.81 22.37 7.32
CA PRO A 109 -23.02 23.18 7.48
C PRO A 109 -23.13 24.18 6.33
N LEU A 110 -24.13 23.99 5.48
CA LEU A 110 -24.57 24.91 4.42
C LEU A 110 -25.97 25.41 4.78
N ARG A 111 -26.17 26.73 4.74
CA ARG A 111 -27.47 27.36 4.99
C ARG A 111 -27.71 28.48 3.98
N LEU A 112 -28.83 28.40 3.29
CA LEU A 112 -29.35 29.40 2.36
C LEU A 112 -30.46 30.19 3.05
N SER A 113 -30.61 31.47 2.68
CA SER A 113 -31.74 32.29 3.15
C SER A 113 -33.05 31.94 2.43
N GLY A 114 -34.18 32.06 3.12
CA GLY A 114 -35.50 32.14 2.46
C GLY A 114 -35.73 33.54 1.89
N ALA A 115 -37.00 33.92 1.65
CA ALA A 115 -37.31 35.29 1.28
C ALA A 115 -36.76 36.32 2.29
N ARG A 116 -36.25 37.44 1.78
CA ARG A 116 -35.68 38.56 2.52
C ARG A 116 -36.00 39.89 1.84
N THR A 117 -36.29 40.91 2.63
CA THR A 117 -36.72 42.23 2.11
C THR A 117 -35.70 43.34 2.34
N ALA A 118 -34.55 43.09 3.00
CA ALA A 118 -33.57 44.14 3.20
C ALA A 118 -32.82 44.48 1.90
N SER A 119 -32.18 45.65 1.88
CA SER A 119 -31.37 46.11 0.75
C SER A 119 -30.08 45.30 0.57
N THR A 120 -29.64 44.58 1.60
CA THR A 120 -28.53 43.62 1.57
C THR A 120 -28.76 42.62 2.69
N ASP A 121 -28.72 41.33 2.39
CA ASP A 121 -28.96 40.25 3.34
C ASP A 121 -28.03 39.06 3.06
N ASP A 122 -27.89 38.16 4.03
CA ASP A 122 -27.18 36.90 3.86
C ASP A 122 -27.85 36.06 2.76
N LEU A 123 -27.09 35.57 1.80
CA LEU A 123 -27.56 34.63 0.78
C LEU A 123 -27.25 33.20 1.20
N VAL A 124 -25.98 32.93 1.50
CA VAL A 124 -25.45 31.62 1.86
C VAL A 124 -24.46 31.75 3.01
N SER A 125 -24.57 30.91 4.03
CA SER A 125 -23.56 30.74 5.08
C SER A 125 -23.00 29.33 5.08
N GLY A 126 -21.69 29.22 5.21
CA GLY A 126 -20.92 27.98 5.20
C GLY A 126 -19.92 27.86 6.32
N GLY A 127 -19.64 26.64 6.76
CA GLY A 127 -18.66 26.36 7.81
C GLY A 127 -19.19 26.62 9.22
N SER A 128 -18.42 26.21 10.23
CA SER A 128 -18.84 26.20 11.64
C SER A 128 -17.96 27.08 12.52
N GLY A 129 -18.55 27.74 13.52
CA GLY A 129 -17.82 28.49 14.54
C GLY A 129 -16.90 29.55 13.94
N GLY A 130 -15.63 29.57 14.36
CA GLY A 130 -14.63 30.53 13.87
C GLY A 130 -14.25 30.42 12.39
N ARG A 131 -14.74 29.40 11.67
CA ARG A 131 -14.47 29.17 10.24
C ARG A 131 -15.62 29.60 9.34
N GLN A 132 -16.71 30.10 9.91
CA GLN A 132 -17.90 30.44 9.15
C GLN A 132 -17.62 31.59 8.17
N VAL A 133 -18.01 31.40 6.92
CA VAL A 133 -18.00 32.40 5.85
C VAL A 133 -19.44 32.57 5.37
N THR A 134 -19.89 33.81 5.28
CA THR A 134 -21.22 34.17 4.80
C THR A 134 -21.08 35.03 3.55
N VAL A 135 -21.75 34.60 2.48
CA VAL A 135 -21.91 35.34 1.23
C VAL A 135 -23.26 36.04 1.27
N GLY A 136 -23.26 37.35 1.13
CA GLY A 136 -24.45 38.19 1.06
C GLY A 136 -24.86 38.47 -0.38
N TRP A 137 -26.09 38.98 -0.52
CA TRP A 137 -26.63 39.49 -1.77
C TRP A 137 -27.09 40.93 -1.61
N ALA A 138 -26.67 41.81 -2.51
CA ALA A 138 -27.11 43.20 -2.55
C ALA A 138 -28.46 43.34 -3.27
N GLY A 139 -29.54 43.11 -2.55
CA GLY A 139 -30.92 43.29 -3.01
C GLY A 139 -31.91 42.43 -2.22
N ALA A 140 -33.20 42.58 -2.51
CA ALA A 140 -34.21 41.71 -1.94
C ALA A 140 -34.07 40.28 -2.50
N LEU A 141 -34.31 39.28 -1.65
CA LEU A 141 -34.39 37.88 -2.05
C LEU A 141 -35.86 37.45 -2.06
N PRO A 142 -36.44 37.13 -3.23
CA PRO A 142 -37.79 36.57 -3.30
C PRO A 142 -37.81 35.16 -2.72
N GLU A 143 -39.00 34.58 -2.59
CA GLU A 143 -39.13 33.21 -2.12
C GLU A 143 -38.57 32.22 -3.17
N PRO A 144 -37.58 31.37 -2.83
CA PRO A 144 -36.95 30.53 -3.83
C PRO A 144 -37.79 29.29 -4.17
N ARG A 145 -37.75 28.88 -5.44
CA ARG A 145 -38.19 27.54 -5.88
C ARG A 145 -37.07 26.53 -5.63
N LEU A 146 -37.39 25.43 -4.97
CA LEU A 146 -36.44 24.35 -4.68
C LEU A 146 -36.63 23.21 -5.67
N GLU A 147 -35.54 22.72 -6.25
CA GLU A 147 -35.51 21.59 -7.18
C GLU A 147 -34.20 20.83 -6.99
N GLY A 148 -34.27 19.61 -6.42
CA GLY A 148 -33.06 18.84 -6.06
C GLY A 148 -32.14 19.66 -5.15
N ASN A 149 -30.90 19.88 -5.59
CA ASN A 149 -29.89 20.67 -4.89
C ASN A 149 -29.91 22.18 -5.26
N LYS A 150 -30.89 22.65 -6.04
CA LYS A 150 -30.98 24.05 -6.51
C LYS A 150 -32.08 24.85 -5.81
N ALA A 151 -31.75 26.10 -5.47
CA ALA A 151 -32.68 27.13 -5.04
C ALA A 151 -32.68 28.28 -6.04
N THR A 152 -33.78 28.47 -6.76
CA THR A 152 -33.96 29.55 -7.73
C THR A 152 -34.75 30.70 -7.12
N TYR A 153 -34.11 31.83 -6.89
CA TYR A 153 -34.70 33.11 -6.54
C TYR A 153 -35.06 33.84 -7.84
N ALA A 154 -36.33 33.72 -8.23
CA ALA A 154 -36.78 34.24 -9.52
C ALA A 154 -36.95 35.76 -9.49
N GLU A 155 -36.56 36.43 -10.58
CA GLU A 155 -36.76 37.88 -10.76
C GLU A 155 -36.15 38.72 -9.62
N VAL A 156 -34.94 38.37 -9.16
CA VAL A 156 -34.16 39.23 -8.24
C VAL A 156 -33.90 40.61 -8.85
N LYS A 157 -33.90 40.68 -10.18
CA LYS A 157 -34.14 41.87 -11.00
C LYS A 157 -35.01 41.44 -12.20
N PRO A 158 -35.67 42.37 -12.90
CA PRO A 158 -36.48 42.02 -14.07
C PRO A 158 -35.69 41.18 -15.09
N GLY A 159 -36.15 39.96 -15.35
CA GLY A 159 -35.55 38.99 -16.28
C GLY A 159 -34.24 38.35 -15.80
N ILE A 160 -33.85 38.52 -14.53
CA ILE A 160 -32.63 37.97 -13.94
C ILE A 160 -33.01 37.10 -12.74
N ASP A 161 -32.59 35.84 -12.77
CA ASP A 161 -32.71 34.92 -11.64
C ASP A 161 -31.36 34.79 -10.92
N LEU A 162 -31.42 34.56 -9.61
CA LEU A 162 -30.30 34.09 -8.82
C LEU A 162 -30.54 32.61 -8.49
N VAL A 163 -29.61 31.74 -8.82
CA VAL A 163 -29.69 30.30 -8.52
C VAL A 163 -28.53 29.95 -7.60
N VAL A 164 -28.82 29.28 -6.50
CA VAL A 164 -27.81 28.68 -5.63
C VAL A 164 -27.91 27.17 -5.76
N GLN A 165 -26.82 26.52 -6.17
CA GLN A 165 -26.69 25.07 -6.26
C GLN A 165 -25.81 24.57 -5.13
N ALA A 166 -26.34 23.73 -4.24
CA ALA A 166 -25.52 23.08 -3.22
C ALA A 166 -24.61 22.03 -3.87
N THR A 167 -23.32 22.05 -3.51
CA THR A 167 -22.35 21.01 -3.89
C THR A 167 -21.85 20.29 -2.64
N VAL A 168 -21.14 19.18 -2.81
CA VAL A 168 -20.56 18.42 -1.69
C VAL A 168 -19.60 19.29 -0.86
N ASN A 169 -18.88 20.18 -1.54
CA ASN A 169 -17.80 20.99 -0.97
C ASN A 169 -18.19 22.45 -0.68
N GLY A 170 -19.40 22.87 -1.03
CA GLY A 170 -19.82 24.26 -0.91
C GLY A 170 -21.08 24.55 -1.71
N PHE A 171 -21.00 25.55 -2.59
CA PHE A 171 -22.10 25.90 -3.47
C PHE A 171 -21.62 26.63 -4.72
N GLU A 172 -22.40 26.54 -5.79
CA GLU A 172 -22.28 27.41 -6.97
C GLU A 172 -23.37 28.48 -6.90
N GLN A 173 -23.03 29.69 -7.32
CA GLN A 173 -24.00 30.78 -7.44
C GLN A 173 -24.07 31.22 -8.89
N PHE A 174 -25.25 31.11 -9.48
CA PHE A 174 -25.50 31.55 -10.85
C PHE A 174 -26.37 32.79 -10.87
N THR A 175 -25.96 33.81 -11.62
CA THR A 175 -26.88 34.85 -12.09
C THR A 175 -27.30 34.49 -13.50
N VAL A 176 -28.57 34.16 -13.68
CA VAL A 176 -29.14 33.70 -14.96
C VAL A 176 -29.89 34.86 -15.60
N VAL A 177 -29.33 35.38 -16.69
CA VAL A 177 -29.91 36.46 -17.48
C VAL A 177 -30.77 35.82 -18.57
N LYS A 178 -32.08 36.06 -18.58
CA LYS A 178 -33.01 35.31 -19.44
C LYS A 178 -33.11 35.81 -20.88
N SER A 179 -32.73 37.07 -21.13
CA SER A 179 -32.90 37.71 -22.44
C SER A 179 -31.96 38.90 -22.64
N ALA A 180 -31.83 39.33 -23.90
CA ALA A 180 -31.11 40.56 -24.26
C ALA A 180 -31.64 41.80 -23.54
N GLN A 181 -32.96 41.88 -23.31
CA GLN A 181 -33.56 42.98 -22.55
C GLN A 181 -33.14 42.94 -21.08
N ALA A 182 -33.04 41.75 -20.49
CA ALA A 182 -32.59 41.57 -19.11
C ALA A 182 -31.10 41.93 -18.93
N ALA A 183 -30.26 41.76 -19.96
CA ALA A 183 -28.85 42.14 -19.92
C ALA A 183 -28.63 43.64 -19.66
N GLU A 184 -29.59 44.50 -20.00
CA GLU A 184 -29.52 45.93 -19.66
C GLU A 184 -29.58 46.19 -18.16
N HIS A 185 -30.20 45.28 -17.40
CA HIS A 185 -30.32 45.34 -15.95
C HIS A 185 -29.13 44.69 -15.22
N VAL A 186 -28.20 44.07 -15.95
CA VAL A 186 -26.96 43.53 -15.40
C VAL A 186 -25.98 44.67 -15.18
N GLY A 187 -25.75 45.00 -13.92
CA GLY A 187 -24.65 45.85 -13.46
C GLY A 187 -23.58 45.00 -12.77
N GLU A 188 -22.77 45.63 -11.91
CA GLU A 188 -21.89 44.87 -11.03
C GLU A 188 -22.70 43.96 -10.10
N ILE A 189 -22.23 42.72 -9.90
CA ILE A 189 -22.81 41.77 -8.95
C ILE A 189 -22.01 41.87 -7.67
N VAL A 190 -22.65 42.42 -6.63
CA VAL A 190 -22.00 42.75 -5.35
C VAL A 190 -22.32 41.66 -4.33
N LEU A 191 -21.27 40.97 -3.89
CA LEU A 191 -21.32 39.85 -2.94
C LEU A 191 -20.50 40.19 -1.69
N PRO A 192 -21.14 40.70 -0.61
CA PRO A 192 -20.49 40.86 0.67
C PRO A 192 -20.04 39.51 1.23
N LEU A 193 -18.77 39.41 1.63
CA LEU A 193 -18.18 38.28 2.34
C LEU A 193 -17.98 38.68 3.80
N THR A 194 -18.71 38.02 4.68
CA THR A 194 -18.70 38.31 6.12
C THR A 194 -18.48 37.06 6.97
N GLY A 195 -18.24 37.26 8.26
CA GLY A 195 -18.14 36.19 9.26
C GLY A 195 -16.74 36.00 9.83
N PRO A 196 -16.61 35.20 10.90
CA PRO A 196 -15.34 35.02 11.62
C PRO A 196 -14.24 34.34 10.79
N GLY A 197 -14.62 33.59 9.75
CA GLY A 197 -13.69 32.97 8.79
C GLY A 197 -13.10 33.94 7.76
N VAL A 198 -13.55 35.19 7.71
CA VAL A 198 -13.13 36.18 6.70
C VAL A 198 -12.20 37.21 7.35
N ALA A 199 -10.90 36.99 7.31
CA ALA A 199 -9.91 37.99 7.72
C ALA A 199 -9.28 38.73 6.52
N SER A 200 -9.04 38.01 5.43
CA SER A 200 -8.54 38.58 4.18
C SER A 200 -9.04 37.82 2.97
N VAL A 201 -9.28 38.53 1.88
CA VAL A 201 -9.51 37.95 0.55
C VAL A 201 -8.39 38.44 -0.36
N SER A 202 -7.77 37.53 -1.09
CA SER A 202 -6.70 37.84 -2.04
C SER A 202 -7.01 37.27 -3.40
N GLU A 203 -6.70 38.02 -4.46
CA GLU A 203 -6.77 37.59 -5.86
C GLU A 203 -5.36 37.24 -6.37
N ASP A 204 -5.25 36.19 -7.19
CA ASP A 204 -4.01 35.86 -7.88
C ASP A 204 -3.97 36.36 -9.33
N LYS A 205 -2.83 36.16 -10.01
CA LYS A 205 -2.61 36.66 -11.39
C LYS A 205 -3.59 36.09 -12.43
N ARG A 206 -4.33 35.04 -12.11
CA ARG A 206 -5.29 34.36 -12.99
C ARG A 206 -6.74 34.65 -12.60
N GLY A 207 -6.97 35.56 -11.65
CA GLY A 207 -8.31 35.99 -11.23
C GLY A 207 -8.98 35.06 -10.21
N ARG A 208 -8.24 34.13 -9.60
CA ARG A 208 -8.78 33.26 -8.55
C ARG A 208 -8.70 33.95 -7.21
N LEU A 209 -9.72 33.76 -6.37
CA LEU A 209 -9.80 34.37 -5.05
C LEU A 209 -9.59 33.33 -3.96
N ARG A 210 -8.91 33.74 -2.89
CA ARG A 210 -8.74 32.94 -1.67
C ARG A 210 -9.21 33.73 -0.47
N VAL A 211 -10.13 33.15 0.29
CA VAL A 211 -10.59 33.67 1.59
C VAL A 211 -9.76 33.01 2.68
N ARG A 212 -9.15 33.80 3.57
CA ARG A 212 -8.35 33.32 4.70
C ARG A 212 -8.89 33.84 6.02
N GLY A 213 -8.82 32.97 7.03
CA GLY A 213 -9.14 33.29 8.42
C GLY A 213 -8.02 34.07 9.10
N ALA A 214 -8.26 34.49 10.35
CA ALA A 214 -7.30 35.26 11.14
C ALA A 214 -5.98 34.51 11.42
N ASP A 215 -6.01 33.18 11.38
CA ASP A 215 -4.85 32.29 11.49
C ASP A 215 -4.07 32.12 10.17
N GLY A 216 -4.48 32.79 9.10
CA GLY A 216 -3.90 32.71 7.76
C GLY A 216 -4.29 31.46 6.97
N ARG A 217 -5.07 30.53 7.55
CA ARG A 217 -5.50 29.31 6.87
C ARG A 217 -6.59 29.63 5.83
N PRO A 218 -6.58 28.97 4.66
CA PRO A 218 -7.65 29.11 3.68
C PRO A 218 -8.98 28.59 4.26
N GLN A 219 -10.04 29.37 4.08
CA GLN A 219 -11.41 29.03 4.49
C GLN A 219 -12.34 28.81 3.28
N ALA A 220 -12.04 29.45 2.15
CA ALA A 220 -12.72 29.20 0.88
C ALA A 220 -11.79 29.50 -0.31
N LYS A 221 -11.96 28.76 -1.40
CA LYS A 221 -11.41 29.05 -2.73
C LYS A 221 -12.55 29.44 -3.65
N ILE A 222 -12.34 30.45 -4.48
CA ILE A 222 -13.28 30.87 -5.51
C ILE A 222 -12.47 30.84 -6.81
N PRO A 223 -12.70 29.88 -7.71
CA PRO A 223 -12.07 29.89 -9.03
C PRO A 223 -12.38 31.18 -9.77
N THR A 224 -11.65 31.42 -10.85
CA THR A 224 -11.87 32.57 -11.72
C THR A 224 -13.34 32.62 -12.15
N PRO A 225 -14.09 33.68 -11.79
CA PRO A 225 -15.50 33.77 -12.16
C PRO A 225 -15.66 33.77 -13.67
N MET A 226 -16.64 33.03 -14.17
CA MET A 226 -16.87 32.86 -15.61
C MET A 226 -18.31 33.24 -15.98
N MET A 227 -18.54 33.53 -17.26
CA MET A 227 -19.88 33.66 -17.83
C MET A 227 -19.95 32.97 -19.18
N TRP A 228 -21.08 32.36 -19.50
CA TRP A 228 -21.31 31.65 -20.76
C TRP A 228 -22.77 31.73 -21.18
N ASP A 229 -23.00 31.61 -22.47
CA ASP A 229 -24.32 31.67 -23.09
C ASP A 229 -24.88 30.25 -23.27
N ALA A 230 -26.16 30.14 -23.66
CA ALA A 230 -26.83 28.85 -23.85
C ALA A 230 -26.51 28.18 -25.20
N GLY A 231 -25.66 28.78 -26.05
CA GLY A 231 -25.42 28.29 -27.41
C GLY A 231 -24.79 26.90 -27.47
N SER A 232 -24.00 26.57 -26.45
CA SER A 232 -23.22 25.33 -26.31
C SER A 232 -24.04 24.12 -25.81
N ALA A 233 -24.96 24.35 -24.87
CA ALA A 233 -25.83 23.31 -24.30
C ALA A 233 -26.77 22.66 -25.33
N VAL A 234 -27.08 23.37 -26.42
CA VAL A 234 -27.91 22.85 -27.53
C VAL A 234 -27.12 21.91 -28.45
N ARG A 235 -25.78 21.90 -28.38
CA ARG A 235 -24.90 21.22 -29.34
C ARG A 235 -23.93 20.20 -28.72
N GLY A 236 -23.96 20.01 -27.39
CA GLY A 236 -23.00 19.16 -26.67
C GLY A 236 -21.58 19.73 -26.65
N GLU A 237 -21.41 21.02 -26.94
CA GLU A 237 -20.12 21.73 -26.93
C GLU A 237 -19.76 22.13 -25.50
N ALA A 238 -18.47 22.15 -25.18
CA ALA A 238 -17.98 22.82 -23.99
C ALA A 238 -18.35 24.32 -24.06
N PRO A 239 -18.99 24.93 -23.03
CA PRO A 239 -19.48 26.29 -23.14
C PRO A 239 -18.37 27.27 -23.50
N GLN A 240 -18.69 28.23 -24.37
CA GLN A 240 -17.81 29.36 -24.64
C GLN A 240 -17.78 30.24 -23.38
N ARG A 241 -16.83 29.96 -22.48
CA ARG A 241 -16.71 30.66 -21.20
C ARG A 241 -15.93 31.95 -21.41
N ARG A 242 -16.34 33.03 -20.75
CA ARG A 242 -15.61 34.29 -20.69
C ARG A 242 -15.30 34.61 -19.25
N GLN A 243 -14.08 35.09 -19.00
CA GLN A 243 -13.70 35.52 -17.67
C GLN A 243 -14.51 36.75 -17.26
N VAL A 244 -15.04 36.70 -16.04
CA VAL A 244 -15.69 37.82 -15.37
C VAL A 244 -14.67 38.42 -14.42
N SER A 245 -14.33 39.69 -14.63
CA SER A 245 -13.39 40.39 -13.74
C SER A 245 -14.02 40.63 -12.37
N ALA A 246 -13.19 40.60 -11.32
CA ALA A 246 -13.63 40.75 -9.94
C ALA A 246 -12.80 41.83 -9.22
N ASP A 247 -13.45 42.73 -8.51
CA ASP A 247 -12.78 43.64 -7.57
C ASP A 247 -12.98 43.16 -6.13
N VAL A 248 -11.91 43.14 -5.34
CA VAL A 248 -11.95 42.84 -3.91
C VAL A 248 -11.79 44.13 -3.11
N VAL A 249 -12.87 44.60 -2.50
CA VAL A 249 -12.88 45.85 -1.73
C VAL A 249 -13.05 45.57 -0.25
N LYS A 250 -12.06 45.94 0.57
CA LYS A 250 -12.23 45.93 2.04
C LYS A 250 -13.26 46.98 2.44
N THR A 251 -14.30 46.54 3.14
CA THR A 251 -15.36 47.42 3.64
C THR A 251 -15.10 47.77 5.12
N ALA A 252 -15.60 48.90 5.60
CA ALA A 252 -15.41 49.29 7.00
C ALA A 252 -16.22 48.37 7.94
N GLY A 253 -15.52 47.58 8.76
CA GLY A 253 -16.08 46.61 9.71
C GLY A 253 -15.18 45.38 9.84
N ALA A 254 -15.05 44.82 11.05
CA ALA A 254 -14.24 43.62 11.25
C ALA A 254 -14.87 42.43 10.51
N GLY A 255 -14.12 41.83 9.58
CA GLY A 255 -14.57 40.69 8.78
C GLY A 255 -15.59 41.01 7.70
N SER A 256 -15.52 42.18 7.06
CA SER A 256 -16.35 42.54 5.90
C SER A 256 -15.48 42.86 4.69
N THR A 257 -15.49 41.98 3.68
CA THR A 257 -14.89 42.23 2.36
C THR A 257 -15.99 42.14 1.31
N THR A 258 -16.01 43.01 0.32
CA THR A 258 -16.98 42.93 -0.77
C THR A 258 -16.30 42.41 -2.03
N LEU A 259 -16.89 41.38 -2.65
CA LEU A 259 -16.53 40.91 -3.97
C LEU A 259 -17.48 41.55 -5.00
N SER A 260 -16.95 42.34 -5.94
CA SER A 260 -17.75 42.95 -7.01
C SER A 260 -17.38 42.31 -8.35
N LEU A 261 -18.30 41.51 -8.92
CA LEU A 261 -18.11 40.90 -10.23
C LEU A 261 -18.58 41.84 -11.34
N LYS A 262 -17.81 41.94 -12.41
CA LYS A 262 -18.05 42.83 -13.56
C LYS A 262 -18.21 42.00 -14.83
N PRO A 263 -19.44 41.55 -15.13
CA PRO A 263 -19.75 40.87 -16.39
C PRO A 263 -19.44 41.76 -17.60
N ASP A 264 -19.00 41.15 -18.71
CA ASP A 264 -18.76 41.87 -19.97
C ASP A 264 -20.09 42.30 -20.60
N LYS A 265 -20.49 43.55 -20.31
CA LYS A 265 -21.76 44.09 -20.81
C LYS A 265 -21.82 44.16 -22.33
N ALA A 266 -20.71 44.45 -23.01
CA ALA A 266 -20.69 44.53 -24.47
C ALA A 266 -21.00 43.17 -25.09
N TRP A 267 -20.43 42.10 -24.54
CA TRP A 267 -20.75 40.75 -24.97
C TRP A 267 -22.17 40.33 -24.59
N LEU A 268 -22.64 40.62 -23.37
CA LEU A 268 -24.02 40.30 -22.98
C LEU A 268 -25.02 40.88 -24.00
N THR A 269 -24.86 42.15 -24.38
CA THR A 269 -25.77 42.81 -25.33
C THR A 269 -25.48 42.52 -26.81
N SER A 270 -24.51 41.65 -27.13
CA SER A 270 -24.18 41.31 -28.52
C SER A 270 -25.34 40.58 -29.22
N PRO A 271 -25.62 40.85 -30.50
CA PRO A 271 -26.60 40.08 -31.29
C PRO A 271 -26.30 38.59 -31.38
N ASP A 272 -25.05 38.18 -31.20
CA ASP A 272 -24.61 36.78 -31.29
C ASP A 272 -24.81 35.98 -29.99
N THR A 273 -25.20 36.64 -28.90
CA THR A 273 -25.32 36.01 -27.57
C THR A 273 -26.63 35.22 -27.44
N VAL A 274 -26.52 33.93 -27.12
CA VAL A 274 -27.66 33.03 -27.00
C VAL A 274 -28.12 32.93 -25.54
N TYR A 275 -29.34 33.33 -25.26
CA TYR A 275 -29.90 33.34 -23.91
C TYR A 275 -30.56 32.00 -23.52
N PRO A 276 -30.58 31.62 -22.22
CA PRO A 276 -30.09 32.40 -21.08
C PRO A 276 -28.56 32.42 -20.96
N VAL A 277 -28.02 33.55 -20.47
CA VAL A 277 -26.61 33.66 -20.09
C VAL A 277 -26.47 33.35 -18.60
N THR A 278 -25.47 32.54 -18.26
CA THR A 278 -25.11 32.21 -16.87
C THR A 278 -23.83 32.95 -16.49
N ILE A 279 -23.85 33.64 -15.34
CA ILE A 279 -22.67 34.25 -14.71
C ILE A 279 -22.42 33.50 -13.40
N ASP A 280 -21.23 32.94 -13.25
CA ASP A 280 -20.87 31.96 -12.23
C ASP A 280 -19.63 32.39 -11.44
N PRO A 281 -19.79 32.67 -10.15
CA PRO A 281 -18.78 32.34 -9.15
C PRO A 281 -19.07 31.02 -8.43
N TYR A 282 -18.11 30.09 -8.51
CA TYR A 282 -18.09 28.88 -7.67
C TYR A 282 -17.43 29.17 -6.31
N PHE A 283 -18.08 28.77 -5.21
CA PHE A 283 -17.54 28.88 -3.86
C PHE A 283 -17.21 27.49 -3.30
N ASP A 284 -15.93 27.13 -3.35
CA ASP A 284 -15.40 25.92 -2.75
C ASP A 284 -15.01 26.18 -1.30
N TRP A 285 -15.74 25.60 -0.35
CA TRP A 285 -15.38 25.64 1.07
C TRP A 285 -14.51 24.47 1.49
N SER A 286 -14.34 23.48 0.60
CA SER A 286 -13.26 22.51 0.72
C SER A 286 -11.96 23.14 0.22
N THR A 287 -10.83 22.60 0.65
CA THR A 287 -9.53 22.95 0.07
C THR A 287 -9.11 21.96 -1.00
N THR A 288 -10.00 21.06 -1.39
CA THR A 288 -9.69 19.82 -2.11
C THR A 288 -10.45 19.81 -3.43
N ALA A 289 -9.72 20.02 -4.53
CA ALA A 289 -10.28 19.79 -5.86
C ALA A 289 -10.19 18.29 -6.20
N TYR A 290 -11.24 17.74 -6.79
CA TYR A 290 -11.31 16.32 -7.15
C TYR A 290 -11.09 16.08 -8.64
N SER A 291 -11.35 17.10 -9.46
CA SER A 291 -11.16 17.02 -10.91
C SER A 291 -10.90 18.40 -11.55
N THR A 292 -10.35 18.40 -12.76
CA THR A 292 -10.25 19.61 -13.58
C THR A 292 -10.27 19.27 -15.06
N THR A 293 -10.95 20.09 -15.87
CA THR A 293 -10.86 20.01 -17.33
C THR A 293 -10.02 21.18 -17.86
N VAL A 294 -9.11 20.90 -18.78
CA VAL A 294 -8.36 21.93 -19.52
C VAL A 294 -8.86 22.00 -20.95
N VAL A 295 -8.99 23.21 -21.49
CA VAL A 295 -9.52 23.46 -22.83
C VAL A 295 -8.63 24.45 -23.59
N THR A 296 -8.36 24.20 -24.87
CA THR A 296 -7.58 25.11 -25.73
C THR A 296 -8.17 26.52 -25.74
N GLY A 297 -7.30 27.53 -25.70
CA GLY A 297 -7.71 28.94 -25.72
C GLY A 297 -8.16 29.50 -24.37
N TYR A 298 -8.19 28.70 -23.30
CA TYR A 298 -8.53 29.14 -21.95
C TYR A 298 -7.29 29.24 -21.04
N PRO A 299 -7.10 30.37 -20.34
CA PRO A 299 -5.91 30.59 -19.50
C PRO A 299 -5.89 29.79 -18.20
N THR A 300 -7.02 29.19 -17.82
CA THR A 300 -7.22 28.41 -16.58
C THR A 300 -8.01 27.13 -16.87
N GLY A 301 -7.72 26.06 -16.12
CA GLY A 301 -8.59 24.88 -16.09
C GLY A 301 -9.95 25.18 -15.45
N TRP A 302 -10.85 24.21 -15.57
CA TRP A 302 -12.21 24.23 -15.03
C TRP A 302 -12.28 23.24 -13.87
N PRO A 303 -11.83 23.64 -12.67
CA PRO A 303 -11.84 22.76 -11.50
C PRO A 303 -13.28 22.40 -11.13
N ASP A 304 -13.53 21.11 -10.97
CA ASP A 304 -14.81 20.53 -10.56
C ASP A 304 -16.02 21.05 -11.35
N ALA A 305 -15.84 21.34 -12.65
CA ALA A 305 -16.96 21.63 -13.54
C ALA A 305 -17.97 20.47 -13.52
N ASP A 306 -19.25 20.75 -13.80
CA ASP A 306 -20.35 19.78 -13.88
C ASP A 306 -20.13 18.61 -14.87
N SER A 307 -19.22 18.80 -15.82
CA SER A 307 -18.86 17.82 -16.84
C SER A 307 -17.36 17.75 -17.06
N LEU A 308 -16.90 16.55 -17.41
CA LEU A 308 -15.55 16.24 -17.87
C LEU A 308 -15.58 16.14 -19.40
N PHE A 309 -14.73 16.90 -20.07
CA PHE A 309 -14.65 16.92 -21.54
C PHE A 309 -13.37 16.27 -22.05
N VAL A 310 -13.49 15.53 -23.15
CA VAL A 310 -12.44 14.66 -23.69
C VAL A 310 -12.44 14.74 -25.22
N GLY A 311 -11.30 15.11 -25.81
CA GLY A 311 -11.09 15.14 -27.28
C GLY A 311 -11.33 16.50 -27.92
N SER A 312 -11.39 16.52 -29.25
CA SER A 312 -11.58 17.75 -30.04
C SER A 312 -13.00 17.85 -30.57
N TYR A 313 -13.71 18.92 -30.19
CA TYR A 313 -15.05 19.16 -30.70
C TYR A 313 -15.02 19.78 -32.11
N ASN A 314 -14.05 20.66 -32.35
CA ASN A 314 -13.75 21.26 -33.65
C ASN A 314 -12.25 21.63 -33.73
N ALA A 315 -11.87 22.38 -34.76
CA ALA A 315 -10.47 22.76 -35.00
C ALA A 315 -9.85 23.65 -33.91
N ASP A 316 -10.68 24.40 -33.18
CA ASP A 316 -10.25 25.39 -32.19
C ASP A 316 -10.40 24.91 -30.75
N ILE A 317 -11.31 23.96 -30.50
CA ILE A 317 -11.70 23.48 -29.17
C ILE A 317 -11.31 22.02 -28.97
N LYS A 318 -10.35 21.82 -28.08
CA LYS A 318 -9.86 20.53 -27.60
C LYS A 318 -9.83 20.54 -26.08
N ALA A 319 -10.28 19.44 -25.47
CA ALA A 319 -10.40 19.29 -24.03
C ALA A 319 -9.77 17.99 -23.52
N ARG A 320 -9.22 18.05 -22.29
CA ARG A 320 -8.72 16.91 -21.52
C ARG A 320 -9.16 17.06 -20.08
N SER A 321 -9.40 15.95 -19.41
CA SER A 321 -9.86 15.96 -18.01
C SER A 321 -8.94 15.16 -17.12
N PHE A 322 -8.81 15.60 -15.87
CA PHE A 322 -7.99 14.97 -14.85
C PHE A 322 -8.83 14.73 -13.59
N ILE A 323 -8.65 13.57 -12.96
CA ILE A 323 -9.40 13.15 -11.77
C ILE A 323 -8.43 12.64 -10.72
N THR A 324 -8.52 13.14 -9.50
CA THR A 324 -7.75 12.65 -8.37
C THR A 324 -8.57 11.64 -7.57
N TRP A 325 -8.09 10.40 -7.51
CA TRP A 325 -8.76 9.30 -6.81
C TRP A 325 -8.24 9.18 -5.38
N TRP A 326 -9.12 9.11 -4.39
CA TRP A 326 -8.74 8.97 -2.98
C TRP A 326 -8.71 7.48 -2.57
N ALA A 327 -7.60 6.82 -2.88
CA ALA A 327 -7.41 5.38 -2.80
C ALA A 327 -6.55 4.92 -1.61
N ASN A 328 -6.74 5.52 -0.43
CA ASN A 328 -5.85 5.38 0.73
C ASN A 328 -5.67 3.94 1.24
N ALA A 329 -6.60 3.03 0.93
CA ALA A 329 -6.53 1.63 1.36
C ALA A 329 -5.81 0.70 0.36
N LEU A 330 -5.43 1.20 -0.83
CA LEU A 330 -4.77 0.40 -1.87
C LEU A 330 -3.23 0.32 -1.83
N PRO A 331 -2.47 1.25 -1.19
CA PRO A 331 -1.00 1.17 -1.14
C PRO A 331 -0.48 -0.22 -0.76
N GLY A 332 0.43 -0.71 -1.60
CA GLY A 332 1.09 -2.00 -1.44
C GLY A 332 0.26 -3.23 -1.83
N LEU A 333 -1.06 -3.12 -2.03
CA LEU A 333 -1.91 -4.26 -2.38
C LEU A 333 -1.70 -4.73 -3.84
N ARG A 334 -1.99 -6.01 -4.09
CA ARG A 334 -2.15 -6.54 -5.44
C ARG A 334 -3.58 -6.31 -5.91
N ILE A 335 -3.73 -5.51 -6.94
CA ILE A 335 -5.02 -5.22 -7.57
C ILE A 335 -5.31 -6.31 -8.61
N ASP A 336 -6.38 -7.06 -8.39
CA ASP A 336 -6.79 -8.13 -9.31
C ASP A 336 -7.59 -7.58 -10.49
N SER A 337 -8.42 -6.56 -10.23
CA SER A 337 -9.12 -5.81 -11.27
C SER A 337 -9.50 -4.42 -10.74
N ALA A 338 -9.45 -3.40 -11.60
CA ALA A 338 -10.11 -2.13 -11.33
C ALA A 338 -10.82 -1.63 -12.59
N ILE A 339 -12.12 -1.36 -12.51
CA ILE A 339 -12.93 -0.89 -13.64
C ILE A 339 -13.46 0.50 -13.31
N ALA A 340 -13.11 1.49 -14.12
CA ALA A 340 -13.59 2.86 -13.97
C ALA A 340 -14.91 3.04 -14.74
N HIS A 341 -15.89 3.68 -14.11
CA HIS A 341 -17.23 3.94 -14.62
C HIS A 341 -17.45 5.44 -14.80
N PHE A 342 -17.86 5.83 -16.01
CA PHE A 342 -18.16 7.20 -16.39
C PHE A 342 -19.54 7.29 -17.03
N ALA A 343 -20.39 8.20 -16.57
CA ALA A 343 -21.69 8.41 -17.22
C ALA A 343 -21.50 9.31 -18.45
N ASN A 344 -21.67 8.74 -19.64
CA ASN A 344 -21.37 9.43 -20.91
C ASN A 344 -22.59 10.23 -21.38
N ALA A 345 -22.57 11.52 -21.03
CA ALA A 345 -23.63 12.48 -21.31
C ALA A 345 -23.79 12.76 -22.81
N TYR A 346 -22.67 12.88 -23.52
CA TYR A 346 -22.65 13.19 -24.95
C TYR A 346 -21.42 12.61 -25.65
N SER A 347 -21.58 12.23 -26.91
CA SER A 347 -20.49 11.88 -27.82
C SER A 347 -20.83 12.41 -29.22
N THR A 348 -19.84 12.92 -29.95
CA THR A 348 -20.05 13.36 -31.35
C THR A 348 -20.52 12.20 -32.25
N SER A 349 -20.01 11.00 -31.99
CA SER A 349 -20.46 9.76 -32.61
C SER A 349 -21.01 8.84 -31.53
N CYS A 350 -22.19 8.25 -31.77
CA CYS A 350 -22.75 7.21 -30.88
C CYS A 350 -22.21 5.81 -31.19
N SER A 351 -21.33 5.68 -32.18
CA SER A 351 -20.57 4.45 -32.44
C SER A 351 -19.36 4.36 -31.50
N ALA A 352 -18.82 3.15 -31.33
CA ALA A 352 -17.62 2.92 -30.52
C ALA A 352 -16.44 3.77 -31.05
N THR A 353 -15.94 4.69 -30.23
CA THR A 353 -14.80 5.58 -30.56
C THR A 353 -13.82 5.59 -29.40
N PRO A 354 -12.49 5.53 -29.68
CA PRO A 354 -11.50 5.30 -28.64
C PRO A 354 -11.24 6.53 -27.77
N TRP A 355 -10.99 6.29 -26.49
CA TRP A 355 -10.50 7.26 -25.50
C TRP A 355 -9.61 6.54 -24.50
N GLU A 356 -8.72 7.29 -23.85
CA GLU A 356 -7.60 6.74 -23.09
C GLU A 356 -7.62 7.18 -21.63
N ILE A 357 -7.15 6.29 -20.76
CA ILE A 357 -6.80 6.57 -19.36
C ILE A 357 -5.28 6.57 -19.23
N TRP A 358 -4.76 7.55 -18.50
CA TRP A 358 -3.33 7.75 -18.26
C TRP A 358 -3.02 7.99 -16.79
N THR A 359 -1.84 7.56 -16.36
CA THR A 359 -1.19 8.07 -15.15
C THR A 359 -0.58 9.43 -15.45
N THR A 360 -0.84 10.41 -14.58
CA THR A 360 -0.27 11.77 -14.69
C THR A 360 0.32 12.23 -13.37
N ASP A 361 1.12 13.29 -13.42
CA ASP A 361 1.42 14.08 -12.22
C ASP A 361 0.13 14.64 -11.58
N PRO A 362 0.18 15.03 -10.29
CA PRO A 362 -0.96 15.65 -9.62
C PRO A 362 -1.40 16.97 -10.27
N VAL A 363 -2.71 17.20 -10.29
CA VAL A 363 -3.27 18.52 -10.65
C VAL A 363 -2.95 19.55 -9.58
N THR A 364 -2.80 20.80 -10.00
CA THR A 364 -2.60 21.94 -9.11
C THR A 364 -3.61 23.04 -9.44
N ASP A 365 -3.74 24.04 -8.56
CA ASP A 365 -4.53 25.23 -8.85
C ASP A 365 -4.01 25.98 -10.11
N GLU A 366 -2.81 25.67 -10.62
CA GLU A 366 -2.23 26.27 -11.83
C GLU A 366 -2.47 25.47 -13.11
N THR A 367 -3.14 24.32 -13.02
CA THR A 367 -3.42 23.46 -14.16
C THR A 367 -4.28 24.20 -15.20
N SER A 368 -3.77 24.27 -16.43
CA SER A 368 -4.43 24.86 -17.60
C SER A 368 -4.02 24.12 -18.86
N TRP A 369 -4.55 24.50 -20.02
CA TRP A 369 -4.17 23.88 -21.29
C TRP A 369 -2.66 23.98 -21.57
N ASP A 370 -2.08 25.16 -21.32
CA ASP A 370 -0.65 25.45 -21.53
C ASP A 370 0.25 25.02 -20.37
N ASN A 371 -0.34 24.52 -19.27
CA ASN A 371 0.36 24.09 -18.06
C ASN A 371 -0.30 22.83 -17.48
N GLN A 372 -0.29 21.74 -18.24
CA GLN A 372 -0.86 20.46 -17.83
C GLN A 372 0.13 19.69 -16.93
N PRO A 373 -0.38 18.80 -16.04
CA PRO A 373 0.46 17.79 -15.41
C PRO A 373 1.18 16.92 -16.47
N GLU A 374 2.36 16.40 -16.12
CA GLU A 374 3.08 15.50 -17.01
C GLU A 374 2.27 14.20 -17.22
N TRP A 375 2.10 13.80 -18.49
CA TRP A 375 1.43 12.55 -18.86
C TRP A 375 2.48 11.44 -18.90
N GLN A 376 2.45 10.54 -17.92
CA GLN A 376 3.53 9.58 -17.68
C GLN A 376 3.34 8.27 -18.44
N THR A 377 2.20 7.61 -18.27
CA THR A 377 1.98 6.24 -18.76
C THR A 377 0.56 6.09 -19.29
N LEU A 378 0.43 5.55 -20.50
CA LEU A 378 -0.84 5.09 -21.04
C LEU A 378 -1.22 3.80 -20.32
N GLU A 379 -2.36 3.81 -19.65
CA GLU A 379 -2.82 2.66 -18.85
C GLU A 379 -3.75 1.78 -19.66
N SER A 380 -4.73 2.40 -20.32
CA SER A 380 -5.67 1.67 -21.17
C SER A 380 -6.34 2.55 -22.21
N THR A 381 -6.92 1.90 -23.22
CA THR A 381 -7.81 2.50 -24.20
C THR A 381 -9.16 1.81 -24.14
N SER A 382 -10.24 2.58 -23.99
CA SER A 382 -11.62 2.10 -24.10
C SER A 382 -12.27 2.61 -25.38
N THR A 383 -13.18 1.83 -25.94
CA THR A 383 -14.03 2.25 -27.07
C THR A 383 -15.51 2.37 -26.66
N ALA A 384 -15.81 2.19 -25.36
CA ALA A 384 -17.16 2.28 -24.85
C ALA A 384 -17.71 3.71 -25.04
N THR A 385 -18.88 3.79 -25.67
CA THR A 385 -19.54 5.03 -26.07
C THR A 385 -21.02 4.97 -25.70
N SER A 386 -21.55 6.07 -25.16
CA SER A 386 -22.99 6.33 -25.08
C SER A 386 -23.30 7.80 -25.45
N CYS A 387 -24.57 8.04 -25.77
CA CYS A 387 -25.13 9.36 -26.10
C CYS A 387 -26.34 9.71 -25.23
N THR A 388 -26.64 8.87 -24.22
CA THR A 388 -27.90 8.90 -23.45
C THR A 388 -27.67 9.10 -21.95
N GLY A 389 -26.42 9.33 -21.50
CA GLY A 389 -26.08 9.42 -20.08
C GLY A 389 -25.93 8.06 -19.39
N ASP A 390 -25.77 6.98 -20.17
CA ASP A 390 -25.49 5.65 -19.66
C ASP A 390 -24.01 5.51 -19.26
N TRP A 391 -23.74 4.54 -18.39
CA TRP A 391 -22.39 4.22 -17.95
C TRP A 391 -21.56 3.60 -19.09
N VAL A 392 -20.37 4.13 -19.28
CA VAL A 392 -19.29 3.52 -20.06
C VAL A 392 -18.13 3.18 -19.13
N THR A 393 -17.34 2.19 -19.50
CA THR A 393 -16.27 1.66 -18.65
C THR A 393 -14.91 1.73 -19.34
N ALA A 394 -13.86 1.77 -18.52
CA ALA A 394 -12.49 1.56 -18.95
C ALA A 394 -11.72 0.74 -17.89
N ASP A 395 -10.78 -0.08 -18.36
CA ASP A 395 -9.90 -0.84 -17.47
C ASP A 395 -8.90 0.11 -16.81
N ALA A 396 -8.93 0.18 -15.49
CA ALA A 396 -8.04 1.00 -14.67
C ALA A 396 -7.10 0.13 -13.82
N THR A 397 -7.01 -1.18 -14.07
CA THR A 397 -6.25 -2.12 -13.25
C THR A 397 -4.78 -1.73 -13.16
N SER A 398 -4.14 -1.43 -14.29
CA SER A 398 -2.71 -1.02 -14.31
C SER A 398 -2.48 0.33 -13.63
N PHE A 399 -3.42 1.28 -13.77
CA PHE A 399 -3.38 2.58 -13.10
C PHE A 399 -3.35 2.42 -11.57
N PHE A 400 -4.30 1.65 -11.02
CA PHE A 400 -4.38 1.42 -9.58
C PHE A 400 -3.27 0.49 -9.07
N GLN A 401 -2.82 -0.49 -9.85
CA GLN A 401 -1.65 -1.31 -9.50
C GLN A 401 -0.38 -0.45 -9.43
N GLY A 402 -0.15 0.42 -10.40
CA GLY A 402 1.00 1.31 -10.41
C GLY A 402 1.00 2.31 -9.25
N ALA A 403 -0.19 2.79 -8.84
CA ALA A 403 -0.35 3.60 -7.63
C ALA A 403 -0.08 2.79 -6.35
N ALA A 404 -0.59 1.57 -6.26
CA ALA A 404 -0.37 0.66 -5.14
C ALA A 404 1.12 0.34 -4.95
N ASP A 405 1.83 -0.05 -6.02
CA ASP A 405 3.26 -0.38 -6.02
C ASP A 405 4.13 0.80 -5.54
N LYS A 406 3.74 2.03 -5.89
CA LYS A 406 4.43 3.27 -5.51
C LYS A 406 3.96 3.85 -4.17
N ASN A 407 3.01 3.22 -3.49
CA ASN A 407 2.36 3.71 -2.27
C ASN A 407 1.76 5.12 -2.43
N VAL A 408 1.10 5.39 -3.55
CA VAL A 408 0.42 6.66 -3.82
C VAL A 408 -1.03 6.54 -3.38
N GLU A 409 -1.41 7.28 -2.34
CA GLU A 409 -2.77 7.29 -1.77
C GLU A 409 -3.76 8.09 -2.63
N THR A 410 -3.27 9.12 -3.34
CA THR A 410 -4.10 10.02 -4.15
C THR A 410 -3.62 10.12 -5.61
N PRO A 411 -3.67 9.02 -6.39
CA PRO A 411 -3.19 9.05 -7.77
C PRO A 411 -4.10 9.91 -8.67
N THR A 412 -3.50 10.58 -9.65
CA THR A 412 -4.23 11.42 -10.61
C THR A 412 -4.29 10.75 -11.97
N MET A 413 -5.52 10.59 -12.46
CA MET A 413 -5.88 9.97 -13.72
C MET A 413 -6.14 11.04 -14.77
N GLY A 414 -5.41 11.00 -15.88
CA GLY A 414 -5.69 11.81 -17.08
C GLY A 414 -6.58 11.06 -18.06
N ILE A 415 -7.55 11.76 -18.66
CA ILE A 415 -8.46 11.21 -19.68
C ILE A 415 -8.44 12.09 -20.93
N ARG A 416 -8.20 11.48 -22.09
CA ARG A 416 -8.13 12.17 -23.40
C ARG A 416 -8.65 11.26 -24.54
N ALA A 417 -8.95 11.84 -25.70
CA ALA A 417 -9.22 11.04 -26.90
C ALA A 417 -7.92 10.39 -27.40
N ALA A 418 -7.99 9.22 -28.02
CA ALA A 418 -6.81 8.53 -28.53
C ALA A 418 -6.19 9.28 -29.73
N ASP A 419 -7.03 9.83 -30.59
CA ASP A 419 -6.65 10.74 -31.67
C ASP A 419 -7.44 12.05 -31.54
N GLU A 420 -6.79 13.07 -30.99
CA GLU A 420 -7.38 14.39 -30.83
C GLU A 420 -7.41 15.21 -32.13
N SER A 421 -7.09 14.62 -33.28
CA SER A 421 -7.40 15.20 -34.60
C SER A 421 -8.71 14.66 -35.19
N ASP A 422 -9.27 13.60 -34.61
CA ASP A 422 -10.53 12.99 -35.01
C ASP A 422 -11.69 13.50 -34.12
N TYR A 423 -12.52 14.38 -34.69
CA TYR A 423 -13.65 14.99 -33.96
C TYR A 423 -14.74 13.98 -33.56
N SER A 424 -14.76 12.78 -34.14
CA SER A 424 -15.72 11.74 -33.77
C SER A 424 -15.45 11.14 -32.38
N GLN A 425 -14.25 11.34 -31.84
CA GLN A 425 -13.83 10.83 -30.53
C GLN A 425 -14.14 11.78 -29.37
N TYR A 426 -14.75 12.94 -29.64
CA TYR A 426 -15.16 13.86 -28.60
C TYR A 426 -16.26 13.27 -27.71
N LYS A 427 -16.05 13.35 -26.40
CA LYS A 427 -16.95 12.84 -25.37
C LYS A 427 -17.10 13.83 -24.22
N GLN A 428 -18.28 13.80 -23.60
CA GLN A 428 -18.61 14.46 -22.36
C GLN A 428 -19.06 13.40 -21.35
N PHE A 429 -18.44 13.42 -20.17
CA PHE A 429 -18.86 12.63 -19.02
C PHE A 429 -19.40 13.55 -17.93
N TRP A 430 -20.41 13.10 -17.18
CA TRP A 430 -20.81 13.81 -15.97
C TRP A 430 -19.71 13.72 -14.92
N SER A 431 -19.43 14.84 -14.26
CA SER A 431 -18.50 14.88 -13.13
C SER A 431 -19.25 14.62 -11.82
N HIS A 432 -18.52 14.64 -10.71
CA HIS A 432 -19.12 14.54 -9.38
C HIS A 432 -19.99 15.74 -8.98
N ASN A 433 -19.78 16.91 -9.60
CA ASN A 433 -20.53 18.13 -9.31
C ASN A 433 -21.84 18.24 -10.13
N HIS A 434 -22.13 17.25 -10.97
CA HIS A 434 -23.41 17.17 -11.68
C HIS A 434 -24.59 17.08 -10.70
N THR A 435 -25.75 17.63 -11.09
CA THR A 435 -26.95 17.69 -10.23
C THR A 435 -27.53 16.33 -9.86
N ASP A 436 -27.33 15.32 -10.72
CA ASP A 436 -27.61 13.93 -10.39
C ASP A 436 -26.37 13.30 -9.78
N THR A 437 -26.31 13.30 -8.44
CA THR A 437 -25.16 12.78 -7.68
C THR A 437 -25.00 11.26 -7.82
N SER A 438 -26.02 10.54 -8.32
CA SER A 438 -25.91 9.10 -8.60
C SER A 438 -25.06 8.79 -9.83
N LYS A 439 -24.62 9.82 -10.55
CA LYS A 439 -23.85 9.74 -11.79
C LYS A 439 -22.39 10.18 -11.66
N ALA A 440 -21.93 10.42 -10.44
CA ALA A 440 -20.53 10.73 -10.16
C ALA A 440 -19.62 9.56 -10.59
N PRO A 441 -18.48 9.82 -11.27
CA PRO A 441 -17.56 8.75 -11.64
C PRO A 441 -17.09 7.94 -10.43
N TYR A 442 -16.95 6.63 -10.62
CA TYR A 442 -16.45 5.72 -9.59
C TYR A 442 -15.63 4.59 -10.20
N VAL A 443 -14.88 3.89 -9.36
CA VAL A 443 -14.10 2.70 -9.73
C VAL A 443 -14.52 1.53 -8.86
N GLU A 444 -14.83 0.41 -9.48
CA GLU A 444 -14.95 -0.88 -8.81
C GLU A 444 -13.58 -1.55 -8.78
N VAL A 445 -13.03 -1.76 -7.60
CA VAL A 445 -11.74 -2.43 -7.40
C VAL A 445 -11.97 -3.77 -6.74
N THR A 446 -11.29 -4.80 -7.22
CA THR A 446 -11.13 -6.08 -6.53
C THR A 446 -9.67 -6.27 -6.26
N TYR A 447 -9.35 -6.56 -5.01
CA TYR A 447 -8.02 -6.99 -4.59
C TYR A 447 -8.15 -8.20 -3.70
N SER A 448 -7.15 -9.06 -3.77
CA SER A 448 -6.99 -10.11 -2.79
C SER A 448 -6.00 -9.60 -1.74
N GLU A 449 -6.35 -9.76 -0.47
CA GLU A 449 -5.29 -9.80 0.54
C GLU A 449 -4.35 -10.95 0.16
N PRO A 450 -3.03 -10.76 0.17
CA PRO A 450 -2.11 -11.89 0.12
C PRO A 450 -2.54 -12.89 1.21
N THR A 451 -3.00 -14.08 0.83
CA THR A 451 -3.45 -15.02 1.86
C THR A 451 -2.26 -15.40 2.75
N PRO A 452 -2.50 -15.76 4.04
CA PRO A 452 -1.49 -16.38 4.90
C PRO A 452 -0.76 -17.59 4.31
N ASP A 453 -1.34 -18.17 3.26
CA ASP A 453 -0.83 -19.27 2.46
C ASP A 453 -0.57 -18.89 0.99
N GLY A 454 -0.77 -17.64 0.59
CA GLY A 454 -0.67 -17.14 -0.80
C GLY A 454 0.39 -16.07 -1.02
N GLU A 455 1.19 -15.78 0.00
CA GLU A 455 2.51 -15.15 -0.16
C GLU A 455 3.59 -16.17 -0.52
N ILE A 456 3.36 -17.45 -0.19
CA ILE A 456 4.14 -18.56 -0.71
C ILE A 456 3.53 -18.92 -2.05
N ASP A 457 4.26 -18.70 -3.13
CA ASP A 457 3.78 -19.14 -4.44
C ASP A 457 3.51 -20.65 -4.42
N ALA A 458 2.52 -21.09 -5.18
CA ALA A 458 2.05 -22.47 -5.13
C ALA A 458 3.16 -23.49 -5.45
N ALA A 459 4.16 -23.13 -6.25
CA ALA A 459 5.28 -24.02 -6.57
C ALA A 459 6.22 -24.18 -5.37
N THR A 460 6.57 -23.07 -4.71
CA THR A 460 7.34 -23.09 -3.46
C THR A 460 6.60 -23.85 -2.36
N GLN A 461 5.29 -23.62 -2.19
CA GLN A 461 4.51 -24.36 -1.19
C GLN A 461 4.50 -25.86 -1.48
N ALA A 462 4.25 -26.26 -2.74
CA ALA A 462 4.22 -27.67 -3.13
C ALA A 462 5.57 -28.37 -2.90
N GLU A 463 6.68 -27.68 -3.16
CA GLU A 463 8.02 -28.23 -2.90
C GLU A 463 8.33 -28.30 -1.41
N MET A 464 7.93 -27.29 -0.62
CA MET A 464 8.04 -27.35 0.85
C MET A 464 7.22 -28.51 1.44
N ASP A 465 5.99 -28.73 0.95
CA ASP A 465 5.13 -29.84 1.41
C ASP A 465 5.72 -31.20 1.03
N ARG A 466 6.26 -31.32 -0.19
CA ARG A 466 6.98 -32.53 -0.63
C ARG A 466 8.17 -32.82 0.28
N GLN A 467 8.95 -31.80 0.63
CA GLN A 467 10.11 -31.96 1.49
C GLN A 467 9.72 -32.27 2.95
N ALA A 468 8.63 -31.68 3.45
CA ALA A 468 8.09 -31.94 4.77
C ALA A 468 7.66 -33.40 4.96
N ALA A 469 7.15 -34.06 3.91
CA ALA A 469 6.82 -35.49 3.96
C ALA A 469 8.02 -36.41 4.26
N LEU A 470 9.25 -35.96 3.95
CA LEU A 470 10.49 -36.69 4.22
C LEU A 470 11.17 -36.25 5.53
N GLU A 471 10.58 -35.32 6.28
CA GLU A 471 11.17 -34.82 7.52
C GLU A 471 11.45 -35.94 8.53
N PRO A 472 10.54 -36.90 8.79
CA PRO A 472 10.82 -37.99 9.71
C PRO A 472 12.05 -38.83 9.31
N ALA A 473 12.29 -39.00 8.02
CA ALA A 473 13.47 -39.69 7.50
C ALA A 473 14.75 -38.87 7.74
N LEU A 474 14.70 -37.56 7.48
CA LEU A 474 15.81 -36.63 7.78
C LEU A 474 16.15 -36.64 9.27
N THR A 475 15.16 -36.56 10.16
CA THR A 475 15.36 -36.58 11.62
C THR A 475 16.12 -37.83 12.05
N LYS A 476 15.76 -39.02 11.56
CA LYS A 476 16.45 -40.27 11.90
C LYS A 476 17.92 -40.24 11.54
N ILE A 477 18.24 -39.77 10.34
CA ILE A 477 19.61 -39.66 9.85
C ILE A 477 20.40 -38.65 10.69
N MET A 478 19.81 -37.50 10.99
CA MET A 478 20.48 -36.43 11.74
C MET A 478 20.68 -36.77 13.22
N GLU A 479 19.74 -37.45 13.89
CA GLU A 479 19.97 -37.90 15.28
C GLU A 479 21.14 -38.89 15.35
N ALA A 480 21.22 -39.87 14.45
CA ALA A 480 22.37 -40.78 14.39
C ALA A 480 23.69 -40.05 14.09
N ARG A 481 23.64 -38.95 13.33
CA ARG A 481 24.81 -38.09 13.15
C ARG A 481 25.26 -37.43 14.46
N PHE A 482 24.34 -36.98 15.31
CA PHE A 482 24.71 -36.34 16.57
C PHE A 482 25.13 -37.34 17.66
N GLU A 483 24.76 -38.62 17.54
CA GLU A 483 25.25 -39.70 18.41
C GLU A 483 26.74 -39.99 18.15
N ASP A 484 27.18 -39.96 16.89
CA ASP A 484 28.60 -40.11 16.50
C ASP A 484 29.07 -38.96 15.57
N PRO A 485 29.53 -37.84 16.15
CA PRO A 485 30.01 -36.68 15.40
C PRO A 485 31.25 -36.93 14.54
N ASP A 486 32.04 -37.97 14.86
CA ASP A 486 33.30 -38.34 14.20
C ASP A 486 33.10 -39.43 13.12
N SER A 487 31.85 -39.85 12.90
CA SER A 487 31.48 -40.85 11.90
C SER A 487 31.76 -40.43 10.46
N GLY A 488 31.64 -41.36 9.52
CA GLY A 488 31.83 -41.10 8.08
C GLY A 488 30.83 -40.11 7.44
N PHE A 489 29.87 -39.56 8.17
CA PHE A 489 28.84 -38.68 7.61
C PHE A 489 29.43 -37.37 7.06
N ALA A 490 29.03 -37.02 5.83
CA ALA A 490 29.39 -35.77 5.17
C ALA A 490 28.23 -34.77 5.06
N GLY A 491 26.99 -35.24 4.87
CA GLY A 491 25.84 -34.35 4.74
C GLY A 491 24.57 -35.03 4.24
N VAL A 492 23.45 -34.31 4.27
CA VAL A 492 22.17 -34.74 3.69
C VAL A 492 21.62 -33.66 2.76
N ALA A 493 21.08 -34.08 1.63
CA ALA A 493 20.45 -33.20 0.65
C ALA A 493 19.10 -33.74 0.18
N TYR A 494 18.15 -32.84 -0.08
CA TYR A 494 16.99 -33.15 -0.89
C TYR A 494 17.39 -33.19 -2.37
N GLU A 495 17.20 -34.33 -3.02
CA GLU A 495 17.55 -34.53 -4.42
C GLU A 495 16.52 -35.42 -5.14
N GLY A 496 16.01 -34.93 -6.26
CA GLY A 496 14.87 -35.57 -6.93
C GLY A 496 13.69 -35.69 -5.96
N SER A 497 13.09 -36.87 -5.87
CA SER A 497 11.96 -37.14 -4.98
C SER A 497 12.35 -37.60 -3.57
N GLY A 498 13.65 -37.68 -3.24
CA GLY A 498 14.13 -38.30 -1.99
C GLY A 498 15.23 -37.51 -1.28
N LEU A 499 15.84 -38.18 -0.30
CA LEU A 499 17.04 -37.73 0.42
C LEU A 499 18.27 -38.46 -0.10
N SER A 500 19.37 -37.74 -0.24
CA SER A 500 20.71 -38.28 -0.44
C SER A 500 21.52 -38.08 0.83
N VAL A 501 22.01 -39.19 1.40
CA VAL A 501 22.96 -39.18 2.52
C VAL A 501 24.36 -39.38 1.96
N TYR A 502 25.22 -38.40 2.15
CA TYR A 502 26.63 -38.46 1.75
C TYR A 502 27.45 -39.02 2.89
N TYR A 503 28.19 -40.09 2.61
CA TYR A 503 28.91 -40.85 3.62
C TYR A 503 30.24 -41.37 3.10
N LYS A 504 31.28 -41.25 3.92
CA LYS A 504 32.62 -41.75 3.68
C LYS A 504 32.77 -43.13 4.31
N GLY A 505 33.18 -44.10 3.49
CA GLY A 505 33.45 -45.45 3.97
C GLY A 505 32.19 -46.29 4.19
N ALA A 506 32.31 -47.33 5.01
CA ALA A 506 31.20 -48.21 5.37
C ALA A 506 30.37 -47.59 6.50
N LEU A 507 29.05 -47.80 6.48
CA LEU A 507 28.16 -47.30 7.54
C LEU A 507 28.42 -47.98 8.88
N GLU A 508 28.58 -47.17 9.90
CA GLU A 508 28.63 -47.54 11.31
C GLU A 508 27.24 -48.07 11.75
N PRO A 509 27.16 -48.95 12.76
CA PRO A 509 25.91 -49.62 13.12
C PRO A 509 24.72 -48.69 13.40
N GLU A 510 24.97 -47.55 14.04
CA GLU A 510 23.96 -46.54 14.36
C GLU A 510 23.41 -45.89 13.09
N MET A 511 24.29 -45.39 12.21
CA MET A 511 23.89 -44.83 10.91
C MET A 511 23.24 -45.88 10.00
N GLN A 512 23.71 -47.13 10.02
CA GLN A 512 23.09 -48.22 9.26
C GLN A 512 21.63 -48.45 9.70
N THR A 513 21.39 -48.42 11.01
CA THR A 513 20.05 -48.53 11.59
C THR A 513 19.19 -47.35 11.16
N ALA A 514 19.71 -46.12 11.32
CA ALA A 514 19.01 -44.90 10.95
C ALA A 514 18.63 -44.85 9.46
N VAL A 515 19.55 -45.20 8.56
CA VAL A 515 19.27 -45.27 7.11
C VAL A 515 18.23 -46.34 6.79
N THR A 516 18.26 -47.48 7.50
CA THR A 516 17.26 -48.55 7.31
C THR A 516 15.87 -48.09 7.73
N GLU A 517 15.75 -47.44 8.89
CA GLU A 517 14.49 -46.86 9.36
C GLU A 517 14.01 -45.73 8.44
N ALA A 518 14.89 -44.82 8.04
CA ALA A 518 14.59 -43.69 7.17
C ALA A 518 14.03 -44.14 5.80
N ARG A 519 14.51 -45.27 5.26
CA ARG A 519 13.99 -45.87 4.01
C ARG A 519 12.55 -46.36 4.12
N THR A 520 12.04 -46.61 5.32
CA THR A 520 10.62 -46.94 5.53
C THR A 520 9.72 -45.71 5.46
N LEU A 521 10.30 -44.52 5.63
CA LEU A 521 9.62 -43.22 5.70
C LEU A 521 9.69 -42.46 4.37
N GLY A 522 10.59 -42.86 3.46
CA GLY A 522 10.71 -42.29 2.13
C GLY A 522 11.94 -42.77 1.35
N THR A 523 12.12 -42.24 0.14
CA THR A 523 13.27 -42.58 -0.70
C THR A 523 14.56 -42.01 -0.10
N VAL A 524 15.47 -42.89 0.33
CA VAL A 524 16.80 -42.51 0.86
C VAL A 524 17.91 -43.22 0.08
N SER A 525 18.75 -42.44 -0.59
CA SER A 525 19.90 -42.89 -1.35
C SER A 525 21.19 -42.64 -0.57
N LEU A 526 22.09 -43.64 -0.55
CA LEU A 526 23.42 -43.46 0.01
C LEU A 526 24.39 -43.08 -1.11
N LYS A 527 25.16 -42.01 -0.92
CA LYS A 527 26.17 -41.54 -1.85
C LYS A 527 27.54 -41.53 -1.17
N SER A 528 28.57 -41.92 -1.91
CA SER A 528 29.94 -41.88 -1.40
C SER A 528 30.43 -40.44 -1.27
N ALA A 529 31.03 -40.11 -0.13
CA ALA A 529 31.79 -38.89 0.10
C ALA A 529 33.29 -39.20 0.14
N ALA A 530 34.14 -38.23 -0.23
CA ALA A 530 35.59 -38.37 -0.10
C ALA A 530 36.09 -38.01 1.31
N TYR A 531 35.40 -37.05 1.95
CA TYR A 531 35.68 -36.53 3.27
C TYR A 531 34.40 -36.50 4.11
N SER A 532 34.52 -36.84 5.39
CA SER A 532 33.45 -36.64 6.37
C SER A 532 33.33 -35.15 6.71
N GLU A 533 32.18 -34.75 7.27
CA GLU A 533 31.99 -33.39 7.78
C GLU A 533 33.00 -33.07 8.89
N ALA A 534 33.38 -34.05 9.72
CA ALA A 534 34.40 -33.87 10.76
C ALA A 534 35.75 -33.48 10.16
N GLU A 535 36.17 -34.13 9.07
CA GLU A 535 37.40 -33.80 8.34
C GLU A 535 37.32 -32.43 7.66
N LEU A 536 36.18 -32.10 7.05
CA LEU A 536 35.97 -30.79 6.42
C LEU A 536 35.99 -29.66 7.46
N ASN A 537 35.32 -29.84 8.61
CA ASN A 537 35.32 -28.89 9.71
C ASN A 537 36.72 -28.70 10.30
N SER A 538 37.45 -29.80 10.52
CA SER A 538 38.84 -29.75 10.98
C SER A 538 39.76 -28.98 10.01
N ALA A 539 39.56 -29.14 8.70
CA ALA A 539 40.26 -28.35 7.70
C ALA A 539 39.94 -26.85 7.78
N GLY A 540 38.67 -26.49 7.98
CA GLY A 540 38.25 -25.10 8.20
C GLY A 540 38.85 -24.49 9.48
N ASP A 541 38.86 -25.25 10.58
CA ASP A 541 39.50 -24.85 11.84
C ASP A 541 41.00 -24.61 11.69
N GLY A 542 41.67 -25.43 10.86
CA GLY A 542 43.07 -25.22 10.47
C GLY A 542 43.30 -23.91 9.72
N ILE A 543 42.37 -23.52 8.84
CA ILE A 543 42.41 -22.23 8.12
C ILE A 543 42.22 -21.06 9.08
N TRP A 544 41.22 -21.11 9.97
CA TRP A 544 41.01 -20.04 10.96
C TRP A 544 42.21 -19.90 11.91
N THR A 545 42.78 -21.02 12.36
CA THR A 545 44.00 -21.04 13.18
C THR A 545 45.19 -20.41 12.44
N ALA A 546 45.34 -20.68 11.14
CA ALA A 546 46.38 -20.08 10.32
C ALA A 546 46.20 -18.56 10.18
N ILE A 547 44.96 -18.06 10.07
CA ILE A 547 44.67 -16.62 10.05
C ILE A 547 45.11 -15.95 11.35
N ASP A 548 44.77 -16.54 12.50
CA ASP A 548 45.19 -16.02 13.81
C ASP A 548 46.72 -15.97 13.94
N GLN A 549 47.41 -17.03 13.49
CA GLN A 549 48.87 -17.08 13.47
C GLN A 549 49.52 -16.06 12.51
N LEU A 550 48.79 -15.60 11.51
CA LEU A 550 49.22 -14.58 10.55
C LEU A 550 48.81 -13.15 10.95
N GLY A 551 48.41 -12.95 12.21
CA GLY A 551 48.07 -11.63 12.74
C GLY A 551 46.58 -11.31 12.73
N GLY A 552 45.72 -12.30 12.50
CA GLY A 552 44.27 -12.23 12.64
C GLY A 552 43.53 -11.56 11.48
N SER A 553 44.18 -10.75 10.64
CA SER A 553 43.56 -10.14 9.44
C SER A 553 43.81 -10.98 8.19
N SER A 554 42.77 -11.26 7.40
CA SER A 554 42.88 -12.03 6.15
C SER A 554 41.83 -11.62 5.12
N GLU A 555 42.11 -11.86 3.84
CA GLU A 555 41.14 -11.78 2.73
C GLU A 555 40.02 -12.84 2.83
N ILE A 556 40.21 -13.93 3.59
CA ILE A 556 39.20 -14.97 3.79
C ILE A 556 38.14 -14.47 4.77
N GLN A 557 36.91 -14.30 4.29
CA GLN A 557 35.76 -13.87 5.11
C GLN A 557 34.81 -15.01 5.47
N GLN A 558 34.86 -16.11 4.73
CA GLN A 558 33.96 -17.24 4.90
C GLN A 558 34.64 -18.54 4.50
N ILE A 559 34.27 -19.61 5.20
CA ILE A 559 34.56 -20.99 4.81
C ILE A 559 33.22 -21.71 4.69
N THR A 560 32.94 -22.32 3.55
CA THR A 560 31.72 -23.09 3.29
C THR A 560 32.09 -24.57 3.18
N TYR A 561 31.35 -25.43 3.88
CA TYR A 561 31.58 -26.88 3.91
C TYR A 561 30.60 -27.57 2.96
N HIS A 562 31.12 -28.34 2.00
CA HIS A 562 30.27 -28.97 1.00
C HIS A 562 29.58 -30.20 1.57
N THR A 563 28.24 -30.21 1.50
CA THR A 563 27.40 -31.34 1.92
C THR A 563 27.76 -32.65 1.22
N GLU A 564 28.30 -32.59 0.00
CA GLU A 564 28.74 -33.75 -0.75
C GLU A 564 30.01 -34.42 -0.19
N GLY A 565 30.75 -33.75 0.70
CA GLY A 565 32.01 -34.26 1.22
C GLY A 565 33.16 -34.23 0.20
N ASP A 566 33.12 -33.33 -0.79
CA ASP A 566 34.14 -33.22 -1.86
C ASP A 566 35.20 -32.14 -1.60
N ALA A 567 34.82 -31.02 -0.95
CA ALA A 567 35.68 -29.87 -0.78
C ALA A 567 35.20 -28.91 0.32
N ILE A 568 36.03 -27.92 0.63
CA ILE A 568 35.60 -26.65 1.26
C ILE A 568 35.74 -25.50 0.25
N THR A 569 34.92 -24.47 0.38
CA THR A 569 35.07 -23.22 -0.38
C THR A 569 35.46 -22.09 0.55
N VAL A 570 36.56 -21.40 0.26
CA VAL A 570 36.92 -20.14 0.93
C VAL A 570 36.44 -18.96 0.09
N VAL A 571 35.75 -18.02 0.72
CA VAL A 571 35.30 -16.79 0.05
C VAL A 571 36.30 -15.68 0.33
N ARG A 572 36.87 -15.16 -0.76
CA ARG A 572 37.80 -14.04 -0.81
C ARG A 572 37.03 -12.73 -0.96
N ASP A 573 37.25 -11.80 -0.04
CA ASP A 573 36.89 -10.39 -0.21
C ASP A 573 38.17 -9.51 -0.18
N PRO A 574 38.55 -8.89 -1.30
CA PRO A 574 39.76 -8.07 -1.39
C PRO A 574 39.61 -6.67 -0.74
N LEU A 575 38.41 -6.22 -0.34
CA LEU A 575 38.19 -4.87 0.23
C LEU A 575 38.30 -4.79 1.77
N VAL A 576 38.76 -5.85 2.42
CA VAL A 576 39.00 -5.92 3.88
C VAL A 576 39.99 -4.86 4.39
N THR A 577 40.73 -4.19 3.51
CA THR A 577 41.60 -3.05 3.85
C THR A 577 40.86 -1.90 4.55
N GLN A 578 39.53 -1.79 4.42
CA GLN A 578 38.73 -0.78 5.14
C GLN A 578 38.38 -1.16 6.60
N SER A 579 38.64 -2.39 7.04
CA SER A 579 38.28 -2.91 8.37
C SER A 579 39.47 -3.02 9.34
N LEU A 580 40.66 -2.55 8.95
CA LEU A 580 41.83 -2.55 9.83
C LEU A 580 41.67 -1.49 10.94
N THR A 581 41.95 -1.87 12.18
CA THR A 581 41.99 -0.90 13.28
C THR A 581 43.11 0.13 13.05
N PRO A 582 43.02 1.36 13.59
CA PRO A 582 44.08 2.36 13.47
C PRO A 582 45.47 1.85 13.90
N ALA A 583 45.53 0.89 14.82
CA ALA A 583 46.78 0.24 15.25
C ALA A 583 47.37 -0.70 14.18
N GLN A 584 46.54 -1.43 13.44
CA GLN A 584 46.98 -2.32 12.36
C GLN A 584 47.42 -1.54 11.12
N ILE A 585 46.71 -0.44 10.82
CA ILE A 585 47.09 0.52 9.77
C ILE A 585 48.44 1.19 10.13
N ALA A 586 48.62 1.62 11.38
CA ALA A 586 49.86 2.24 11.85
C ALA A 586 51.07 1.29 11.86
N ALA A 587 50.85 -0.04 11.89
CA ALA A 587 51.91 -1.05 11.84
C ALA A 587 52.28 -1.51 10.43
N GLY A 588 51.66 -0.95 9.37
CA GLY A 588 51.90 -1.36 7.98
C GLY A 588 51.36 -2.75 7.64
N GLY A 589 50.42 -3.29 8.42
CA GLY A 589 49.90 -4.65 8.26
C GLY A 589 48.95 -4.76 7.08
N THR A 590 49.36 -5.48 6.03
CA THR A 590 48.46 -5.97 4.99
C THR A 590 47.76 -7.24 5.47
N PRO A 591 46.45 -7.43 5.22
CA PRO A 591 45.76 -8.70 5.50
C PRO A 591 46.48 -9.89 4.84
N ALA A 592 46.51 -11.03 5.51
CA ALA A 592 47.08 -12.26 4.94
C ALA A 592 46.26 -12.70 3.72
N THR A 593 46.93 -12.95 2.59
CA THR A 593 46.26 -13.39 1.36
C THR A 593 45.72 -14.81 1.52
N VAL A 594 44.71 -15.16 0.72
CA VAL A 594 44.17 -16.53 0.70
C VAL A 594 45.30 -17.58 0.55
N GLU A 595 46.25 -17.33 -0.35
CA GLU A 595 47.37 -18.23 -0.62
C GLU A 595 48.31 -18.38 0.58
N GLN A 596 48.62 -17.28 1.29
CA GLN A 596 49.46 -17.32 2.48
C GLN A 596 48.80 -18.14 3.60
N VAL A 597 47.49 -17.96 3.78
CA VAL A 597 46.72 -18.70 4.78
C VAL A 597 46.67 -20.18 4.42
N LEU A 598 46.32 -20.53 3.18
CA LEU A 598 46.20 -21.94 2.78
C LEU A 598 47.55 -22.68 2.85
N ALA A 599 48.66 -22.01 2.49
CA ALA A 599 50.00 -22.57 2.65
C ALA A 599 50.36 -22.81 4.12
N LYS A 600 49.90 -21.93 5.02
CA LYS A 600 50.14 -22.05 6.47
C LYS A 600 49.26 -23.11 7.13
N ALA A 601 48.00 -23.23 6.70
CA ALA A 601 47.01 -24.15 7.23
C ALA A 601 47.30 -25.62 6.89
N ASN A 602 48.05 -25.89 5.80
CA ASN A 602 48.39 -27.24 5.35
C ASN A 602 47.15 -28.15 5.19
N VAL A 603 46.12 -27.62 4.54
CA VAL A 603 44.80 -28.26 4.41
C VAL A 603 44.89 -29.53 3.55
N GLN A 604 44.37 -30.65 4.05
CA GLN A 604 44.42 -31.96 3.38
C GLN A 604 43.17 -32.26 2.52
N VAL A 605 42.17 -31.39 2.58
CA VAL A 605 40.95 -31.49 1.75
C VAL A 605 41.02 -30.50 0.57
N PRO A 606 40.35 -30.77 -0.57
CA PRO A 606 40.30 -29.83 -1.67
C PRO A 606 39.69 -28.48 -1.24
N VAL A 607 40.35 -27.39 -1.62
CA VAL A 607 39.88 -26.02 -1.35
C VAL A 607 39.54 -25.33 -2.66
N LYS A 608 38.29 -24.87 -2.78
CA LYS A 608 37.83 -23.99 -3.86
C LYS A 608 37.89 -22.55 -3.38
N ILE A 609 38.25 -21.62 -4.26
CA ILE A 609 38.30 -20.19 -3.95
C ILE A 609 37.17 -19.51 -4.72
N GLU A 610 36.26 -18.87 -4.00
CA GLU A 610 35.22 -18.02 -4.55
C GLU A 610 35.59 -16.55 -4.29
N SER A 611 35.52 -15.68 -5.29
CA SER A 611 35.78 -14.25 -5.12
C SER A 611 34.47 -13.48 -5.19
N VAL A 612 34.17 -12.65 -4.19
CA VAL A 612 33.01 -11.75 -4.22
C VAL A 612 33.41 -10.35 -4.70
N PRO A 613 32.55 -9.65 -5.46
CA PRO A 613 32.78 -8.25 -5.81
C PRO A 613 32.76 -7.43 -4.52
N GLY A 614 33.91 -6.90 -4.11
CA GLY A 614 34.01 -6.03 -2.96
C GLY A 614 33.18 -4.77 -3.20
N THR A 615 32.04 -4.67 -2.51
CA THR A 615 31.30 -3.42 -2.34
C THR A 615 30.73 -3.42 -0.93
N GLY A 616 31.23 -2.50 -0.11
CA GLY A 616 30.66 -2.22 1.19
C GLY A 616 29.18 -1.83 1.07
N VAL A 617 28.43 -2.22 2.10
CA VAL A 617 27.12 -1.76 2.57
C VAL A 617 26.40 -0.73 1.69
N GLU A 618 25.30 -1.15 1.07
CA GLU A 618 23.93 -0.66 1.31
C GLU A 618 23.03 -1.20 0.18
N SER A 619 22.16 -2.19 0.47
CA SER A 619 20.93 -2.32 -0.31
C SER A 619 19.80 -1.64 0.47
N THR A 620 19.47 -0.44 0.02
CA THR A 620 18.23 0.27 0.33
C THR A 620 17.08 -0.43 -0.39
N ALA A 621 16.78 -1.67 -0.01
CA ALA A 621 15.50 -2.28 -0.35
C ALA A 621 14.38 -1.58 0.45
N ALA A 622 13.23 -1.39 -0.19
CA ALA A 622 12.05 -0.76 0.39
C ALA A 622 11.78 -1.26 1.82
N ARG A 623 11.56 -0.31 2.75
CA ARG A 623 11.33 -0.60 4.16
C ARG A 623 9.89 -1.07 4.33
N TYR A 624 9.71 -2.37 4.56
CA TYR A 624 8.43 -2.99 4.80
C TYR A 624 8.33 -3.31 6.29
N ASP A 625 7.69 -2.42 7.04
CA ASP A 625 7.83 -2.45 8.49
C ASP A 625 6.65 -3.06 9.26
N ARG A 626 6.99 -3.89 10.25
CA ARG A 626 6.06 -4.50 11.22
C ARG A 626 6.30 -3.95 12.64
N PHE A 627 6.57 -2.64 12.74
CA PHE A 627 6.96 -2.02 14.02
C PHE A 627 5.82 -1.96 15.05
N ASN A 628 4.59 -2.25 14.64
CA ASN A 628 3.38 -2.28 15.46
C ASN A 628 3.06 -3.66 16.09
N ASP A 629 3.97 -4.63 15.97
CA ASP A 629 3.81 -5.96 16.60
C ASP A 629 4.32 -5.94 18.05
N TYR A 630 3.41 -5.72 19.01
CA TYR A 630 3.80 -5.46 20.42
C TYR A 630 3.61 -6.65 21.37
N ALA A 631 2.64 -7.53 21.12
CA ALA A 631 2.38 -8.76 21.88
C ALA A 631 1.27 -9.59 21.18
N PRO A 632 1.23 -10.93 21.30
CA PRO A 632 2.19 -11.80 22.00
C PRO A 632 3.59 -11.82 21.35
N PHE A 633 4.61 -12.33 22.05
CA PHE A 633 6.01 -12.35 21.59
C PHE A 633 6.20 -13.40 20.49
N ASN A 634 5.61 -13.13 19.33
CA ASN A 634 5.55 -14.00 18.18
C ASN A 634 6.85 -13.95 17.38
N GLY A 635 7.16 -15.04 16.68
CA GLY A 635 8.33 -15.04 15.80
C GLY A 635 8.21 -14.05 14.66
N GLY A 636 9.30 -13.32 14.40
CA GLY A 636 9.33 -12.17 13.49
C GLY A 636 8.96 -10.84 14.15
N GLY A 637 8.45 -10.85 15.39
CA GLY A 637 7.99 -9.66 16.09
C GLY A 637 9.11 -8.70 16.49
N ALA A 638 8.79 -7.42 16.61
CA ALA A 638 9.73 -6.37 16.96
C ALA A 638 10.22 -6.47 18.42
N TRP A 639 11.53 -6.37 18.65
CA TRP A 639 12.05 -6.13 19.99
C TRP A 639 13.31 -5.25 20.02
N THR A 640 13.42 -4.48 21.10
CA THR A 640 14.55 -3.60 21.38
C THR A 640 15.30 -4.07 22.62
N SER A 641 16.63 -4.13 22.54
CA SER A 641 17.54 -4.40 23.66
C SER A 641 18.05 -3.12 24.31
N PHE A 642 18.27 -3.15 25.62
CA PHE A 642 18.77 -2.03 26.43
C PHE A 642 19.97 -2.46 27.27
N VAL A 643 20.94 -1.57 27.46
CA VAL A 643 22.14 -1.84 28.27
C VAL A 643 21.73 -2.08 29.73
N GLY A 644 21.87 -3.32 30.20
CA GLY A 644 21.41 -3.71 31.54
C GLY A 644 19.93 -3.35 31.78
N THR A 645 19.63 -2.61 32.85
CA THR A 645 18.29 -2.06 33.13
C THR A 645 18.15 -0.58 32.79
N SER A 646 19.11 0.01 32.08
CA SER A 646 19.09 1.43 31.70
C SER A 646 18.10 1.70 30.56
N SER A 647 17.85 2.97 30.24
CA SER A 647 17.11 3.39 29.05
C SER A 647 17.98 3.49 27.78
N THR A 648 19.26 3.13 27.86
CA THR A 648 20.18 3.22 26.72
C THR A 648 19.94 2.08 25.75
N LYS A 649 19.39 2.39 24.58
CA LYS A 649 19.12 1.45 23.49
C LYS A 649 20.42 0.85 22.96
N ARG A 650 20.40 -0.45 22.67
CA ARG A 650 21.49 -1.16 21.99
C ARG A 650 21.11 -1.49 20.54
N SER A 651 20.13 -2.37 20.34
CA SER A 651 19.75 -2.83 19.00
C SER A 651 18.24 -3.01 18.85
N LEU A 652 17.76 -2.89 17.61
CA LEU A 652 16.44 -3.31 17.18
C LEU A 652 16.59 -4.59 16.35
N CYS A 653 15.90 -5.65 16.75
CA CYS A 653 15.94 -6.95 16.11
C CYS A 653 14.55 -7.58 16.01
N SER A 654 14.48 -8.73 15.36
CA SER A 654 13.30 -9.57 15.28
C SER A 654 13.37 -10.68 16.32
N LEU A 655 12.24 -11.08 16.87
CA LEU A 655 12.14 -12.22 17.78
C LEU A 655 12.22 -13.52 16.96
N GLY A 656 12.93 -14.52 17.49
CA GLY A 656 12.94 -15.86 16.96
C GLY A 656 11.71 -16.61 17.42
N PHE A 657 11.86 -17.60 18.27
CA PHE A 657 10.74 -18.44 18.70
C PHE A 657 10.86 -18.79 20.18
N GLY A 658 9.72 -19.15 20.79
CA GLY A 658 9.68 -19.59 22.17
C GLY A 658 10.23 -21.01 22.30
N VAL A 659 11.00 -21.27 23.35
CA VAL A 659 11.42 -22.61 23.76
C VAL A 659 11.18 -22.81 25.25
N ARG A 660 10.91 -24.04 25.66
CA ARG A 660 10.86 -24.45 27.06
C ARG A 660 11.93 -25.49 27.32
N SER A 661 12.68 -25.30 28.40
CA SER A 661 13.71 -26.25 28.87
C SER A 661 13.66 -26.31 30.39
N GLU A 662 13.62 -27.52 30.95
CA GLU A 662 13.54 -27.76 32.40
C GLU A 662 12.40 -26.97 33.09
N GLY A 663 11.28 -26.78 32.39
CA GLY A 663 10.12 -26.03 32.89
C GLY A 663 10.25 -24.50 32.81
N ILE A 664 11.36 -23.97 32.30
CA ILE A 664 11.60 -22.53 32.13
C ILE A 664 11.36 -22.13 30.68
N ASP A 665 10.60 -21.05 30.48
CA ASP A 665 10.36 -20.46 29.17
C ASP A 665 11.48 -19.48 28.79
N TYR A 666 11.94 -19.61 27.55
CA TYR A 666 12.88 -18.72 26.90
C TYR A 666 12.38 -18.31 25.52
N ILE A 667 12.96 -17.24 24.98
CA ILE A 667 12.86 -16.88 23.56
C ILE A 667 14.27 -16.89 22.98
N VAL A 668 14.43 -17.58 21.85
CA VAL A 668 15.68 -17.62 21.08
C VAL A 668 15.71 -16.42 20.13
N SER A 669 16.88 -15.81 19.96
CA SER A 669 17.14 -14.72 19.00
C SER A 669 18.63 -14.66 18.65
N ALA A 670 19.01 -13.81 17.70
CA ALA A 670 20.40 -13.63 17.30
C ALA A 670 21.27 -12.98 18.41
N GLY A 671 22.47 -13.53 18.61
CA GLY A 671 23.41 -13.19 19.67
C GLY A 671 23.95 -11.77 19.58
N HIS A 672 24.16 -11.24 18.38
CA HIS A 672 24.65 -9.87 18.16
C HIS A 672 23.63 -8.79 18.54
N CYS A 673 22.35 -9.13 18.72
CA CYS A 673 21.30 -8.19 19.08
C CYS A 673 21.39 -7.67 20.53
N ALA A 674 22.00 -8.42 21.44
CA ALA A 674 22.10 -8.01 22.83
C ALA A 674 23.28 -8.66 23.56
N ASN A 675 23.52 -8.28 24.81
CA ASN A 675 24.47 -8.94 25.70
C ASN A 675 23.76 -9.53 26.92
N THR A 676 24.38 -10.54 27.53
CA THR A 676 23.89 -11.11 28.80
C THR A 676 23.67 -10.02 29.84
N GLY A 677 22.50 -10.03 30.48
CA GLY A 677 22.08 -9.03 31.46
C GLY A 677 21.24 -7.87 30.90
N ASP A 678 21.21 -7.68 29.57
CA ASP A 678 20.40 -6.66 28.93
C ASP A 678 18.90 -6.95 29.11
N MET A 679 18.11 -5.89 29.37
CA MET A 679 16.65 -5.92 29.35
C MET A 679 16.14 -5.83 27.92
N THR A 680 15.06 -6.54 27.65
CA THR A 680 14.44 -6.62 26.33
C THR A 680 12.96 -6.24 26.40
N ARG A 681 12.51 -5.43 25.44
CA ARG A 681 11.12 -4.95 25.35
C ARG A 681 10.60 -5.14 23.94
N SER A 682 9.31 -5.39 23.81
CA SER A 682 8.67 -5.45 22.51
C SER A 682 8.67 -4.08 21.83
N GLY A 683 8.57 -4.05 20.50
CA GLY A 683 8.46 -2.84 19.68
C GLY A 683 9.79 -2.15 19.34
N ASP A 684 9.70 -1.14 18.46
CA ASP A 684 10.82 -0.25 18.13
C ASP A 684 10.81 1.05 18.96
N TYR A 685 11.74 1.12 19.90
CA TYR A 685 11.88 2.28 20.78
C TYR A 685 12.37 3.56 20.08
N SER A 686 12.80 3.51 18.80
CA SER A 686 13.13 4.75 18.05
C SER A 686 11.91 5.53 17.54
N ARG A 687 10.70 4.94 17.54
CA ARG A 687 9.50 5.57 16.96
C ARG A 687 8.47 6.09 17.97
N SER A 688 8.75 6.01 19.28
CA SER A 688 7.96 6.60 20.38
C SER A 688 6.43 6.47 20.24
N THR A 689 5.87 5.36 20.71
CA THR A 689 4.48 5.31 21.20
C THR A 689 4.41 4.51 22.50
N SER A 690 3.49 4.87 23.38
CA SER A 690 3.45 4.57 24.82
C SER A 690 3.04 3.12 25.20
N THR A 691 3.25 2.12 24.34
CA THR A 691 2.78 0.74 24.55
C THR A 691 3.87 -0.28 24.24
N HIS A 692 4.81 -0.48 25.18
CA HIS A 692 5.81 -1.55 25.12
C HIS A 692 5.59 -2.52 26.28
N LYS A 693 5.83 -3.82 26.07
CA LYS A 693 5.83 -4.82 27.16
C LYS A 693 7.25 -5.31 27.39
N ASP A 694 7.62 -5.45 28.66
CA ASP A 694 8.85 -6.12 29.03
C ASP A 694 8.75 -7.60 28.61
N ILE A 695 9.72 -8.04 27.81
CA ILE A 695 9.81 -9.44 27.37
C ILE A 695 10.57 -10.24 28.43
N GLY A 696 11.73 -9.73 28.83
CA GLY A 696 12.63 -10.44 29.74
C GLY A 696 14.06 -9.96 29.70
N LYS A 697 14.92 -10.64 30.47
CA LYS A 697 16.39 -10.42 30.46
C LYS A 697 17.06 -11.41 29.53
N VAL A 698 18.12 -10.97 28.86
CA VAL A 698 19.05 -11.89 28.19
C VAL A 698 19.84 -12.65 29.27
N VAL A 699 19.70 -13.97 29.30
CA VAL A 699 20.32 -14.83 30.33
C VAL A 699 21.48 -15.66 29.81
N SER A 700 21.55 -15.87 28.50
CA SER A 700 22.65 -16.56 27.84
C SER A 700 22.92 -15.95 26.47
N LYS A 701 24.18 -15.99 26.05
CA LYS A 701 24.63 -15.59 24.72
C LYS A 701 25.77 -16.52 24.31
N LEU A 702 25.61 -17.15 23.16
CA LEU A 702 26.62 -18.00 22.54
C LEU A 702 27.20 -17.25 21.34
N LYS A 703 28.26 -16.48 21.57
CA LYS A 703 28.84 -15.56 20.57
C LYS A 703 29.30 -16.28 19.29
N SER A 704 29.95 -17.44 19.44
CA SER A 704 30.49 -18.22 18.31
C SER A 704 29.44 -18.84 17.39
N TYR A 705 28.15 -18.76 17.73
CA TYR A 705 27.04 -19.29 16.93
C TYR A 705 25.95 -18.23 16.76
N ASP A 706 26.23 -16.97 17.12
CA ASP A 706 25.28 -15.86 17.04
C ASP A 706 23.87 -16.18 17.61
N LEU A 707 23.81 -16.82 18.79
CA LEU A 707 22.55 -17.08 19.47
C LEU A 707 22.49 -16.44 20.86
N LEU A 708 21.28 -16.11 21.32
CA LEU A 708 21.01 -15.72 22.70
C LEU A 708 19.69 -16.28 23.22
N LEU A 709 19.54 -16.30 24.55
CA LEU A 709 18.30 -16.62 25.26
C LEU A 709 17.79 -15.42 26.04
N ILE A 710 16.53 -15.09 25.80
CA ILE A 710 15.77 -14.13 26.60
C ILE A 710 14.88 -14.94 27.55
N ARG A 711 14.95 -14.68 28.86
CA ARG A 711 14.04 -15.28 29.84
C ARG A 711 12.67 -14.63 29.74
N GLY A 712 11.75 -15.29 29.04
CA GLY A 712 10.40 -14.79 28.76
C GLY A 712 9.60 -15.85 28.00
N LYS A 713 8.28 -15.73 28.01
CA LYS A 713 7.39 -16.69 27.35
C LYS A 713 7.11 -16.26 25.91
N GLY A 714 7.76 -16.91 24.95
CA GLY A 714 7.42 -16.79 23.53
C GLY A 714 6.01 -17.29 23.23
N SER A 715 5.45 -16.85 22.10
CA SER A 715 4.17 -17.39 21.62
C SER A 715 4.35 -18.73 20.90
N ALA A 716 3.25 -19.46 20.71
CA ALA A 716 3.20 -20.67 19.87
C ALA A 716 2.92 -20.36 18.39
N VAL A 717 3.12 -19.11 17.96
CA VAL A 717 2.91 -18.66 16.59
C VAL A 717 4.08 -17.82 16.10
N LEU A 718 4.25 -17.82 14.78
CA LEU A 718 5.11 -16.88 14.07
C LEU A 718 4.28 -16.02 13.14
N TRP A 719 4.77 -14.83 12.84
CA TRP A 719 4.20 -13.97 11.83
C TRP A 719 4.51 -14.53 10.44
N SER A 720 3.48 -14.83 9.66
CA SER A 720 3.58 -15.42 8.32
C SER A 720 2.92 -14.55 7.25
N GLY A 721 2.75 -13.26 7.54
CA GLY A 721 2.29 -12.27 6.57
C GLY A 721 3.38 -11.31 6.16
N SER A 722 3.19 -10.66 5.01
CA SER A 722 4.00 -9.60 4.45
C SER A 722 3.82 -8.30 5.23
N SER A 723 4.44 -7.23 4.75
CA SER A 723 4.14 -5.87 5.19
C SER A 723 2.66 -5.52 5.09
N LEU A 724 1.96 -6.15 4.15
CA LEU A 724 0.57 -5.84 3.80
C LEU A 724 -0.41 -6.58 4.71
N THR A 725 0.00 -7.75 5.19
CA THR A 725 -0.83 -8.66 6.01
C THR A 725 -0.25 -8.77 7.43
N SER A 726 0.10 -7.63 8.02
CA SER A 726 0.80 -7.52 9.32
C SER A 726 0.07 -8.19 10.52
N GLY A 727 -1.14 -8.73 10.37
CA GLY A 727 -1.85 -9.53 11.38
C GLY A 727 -1.77 -11.06 11.21
N THR A 728 -1.16 -11.54 10.14
CA THR A 728 -1.20 -12.95 9.77
C THR A 728 -0.17 -13.80 10.52
N VAL A 729 -0.64 -14.87 11.17
CA VAL A 729 0.18 -15.80 11.95
C VAL A 729 0.03 -17.25 11.49
N ARG A 730 1.07 -18.04 11.72
CA ARG A 730 1.12 -19.49 11.55
C ARG A 730 1.50 -20.13 12.88
N ASN A 731 0.86 -21.25 13.22
CA ASN A 731 1.23 -22.01 14.41
C ASN A 731 2.64 -22.60 14.26
N ILE A 732 3.38 -22.61 15.35
CA ILE A 732 4.66 -23.32 15.45
C ILE A 732 4.33 -24.72 15.97
N ASP A 733 4.37 -25.70 15.09
CA ASP A 733 3.91 -27.07 15.39
C ASP A 733 5.09 -27.97 15.75
N SER A 734 6.29 -27.69 15.22
CA SER A 734 7.47 -28.51 15.46
C SER A 734 8.76 -27.75 15.17
N TRP A 735 9.90 -28.42 15.34
CA TRP A 735 11.19 -28.00 14.79
C TRP A 735 11.86 -29.15 14.02
N GLY A 736 12.91 -28.86 13.25
CA GLY A 736 13.65 -29.87 12.50
C GLY A 736 15.06 -29.43 12.10
N TYR A 737 15.86 -30.38 11.63
CA TYR A 737 17.26 -30.17 11.22
C TYR A 737 17.37 -29.53 9.84
N TRP A 738 18.49 -28.89 9.55
CA TRP A 738 18.75 -28.34 8.22
C TRP A 738 19.17 -29.45 7.24
N ALA A 739 18.96 -29.23 5.94
CA ALA A 739 19.47 -30.09 4.88
C ALA A 739 19.66 -29.30 3.58
N LYS A 740 20.64 -29.68 2.77
CA LYS A 740 20.89 -29.01 1.49
C LYS A 740 19.69 -29.16 0.55
N ASN A 741 19.46 -28.13 -0.25
CA ASN A 741 18.33 -27.95 -1.18
C ASN A 741 16.95 -27.85 -0.52
N GLN A 742 16.85 -27.86 0.81
CA GLN A 742 15.57 -27.64 1.48
C GLN A 742 15.10 -26.19 1.26
N GLN A 743 13.84 -26.01 0.86
CA GLN A 743 13.20 -24.72 0.75
C GLN A 743 12.61 -24.30 2.10
N VAL A 744 12.86 -23.06 2.47
CA VAL A 744 12.40 -22.45 3.70
C VAL A 744 11.85 -21.05 3.45
N CYS A 745 11.09 -20.59 4.41
CA CYS A 745 10.70 -19.22 4.60
C CYS A 745 11.41 -18.63 5.81
N ARG A 746 11.42 -17.32 5.90
CA ARG A 746 11.81 -16.62 7.12
C ARG A 746 10.92 -15.42 7.37
N THR A 747 10.80 -15.02 8.63
CA THR A 747 10.01 -13.86 9.05
C THR A 747 10.85 -12.88 9.86
N GLY A 748 10.70 -11.58 9.59
CA GLY A 748 11.43 -10.51 10.28
C GLY A 748 10.73 -9.16 10.20
N ILE A 749 11.12 -8.24 11.07
CA ILE A 749 10.46 -6.94 11.28
C ILE A 749 10.58 -5.97 10.09
N ARG A 750 11.59 -6.09 9.21
CA ARG A 750 11.90 -5.10 8.16
C ARG A 750 11.49 -5.51 6.76
N THR A 751 11.26 -6.78 6.55
CA THR A 751 10.94 -7.35 5.25
C THR A 751 9.82 -8.39 5.37
N ALA A 752 9.24 -8.54 6.57
CA ALA A 752 8.14 -9.43 6.85
C ALA A 752 8.46 -10.89 6.45
N LEU A 753 7.55 -11.56 5.74
CA LEU A 753 7.76 -12.90 5.19
C LEU A 753 8.61 -12.86 3.92
N VAL A 754 9.67 -13.67 3.87
CA VAL A 754 10.40 -13.99 2.64
C VAL A 754 10.52 -15.50 2.49
N CYS A 755 10.02 -16.03 1.38
CA CYS A 755 10.01 -17.45 1.04
C CYS A 755 10.86 -17.77 -0.19
N ASN A 756 10.82 -19.04 -0.61
CA ASN A 756 11.60 -19.57 -1.72
C ASN A 756 13.12 -19.39 -1.48
N LEU A 757 13.54 -19.60 -0.23
CA LEU A 757 14.94 -19.61 0.19
C LEU A 757 15.42 -21.05 0.18
N LYS A 758 16.43 -21.36 -0.63
CA LYS A 758 17.00 -22.70 -0.73
C LYS A 758 18.28 -22.79 0.07
N GLN A 759 18.33 -23.71 1.04
CA GLN A 759 19.53 -23.99 1.83
C GLN A 759 20.62 -24.61 0.95
N GLU A 760 21.85 -24.12 1.04
CA GLU A 760 22.94 -24.51 0.14
C GLU A 760 24.07 -25.26 0.85
N ALA A 761 24.52 -24.78 2.00
CA ALA A 761 25.65 -25.33 2.73
C ALA A 761 25.77 -24.76 4.14
N SER A 762 26.51 -25.45 5.00
CA SER A 762 27.02 -24.91 6.27
C SER A 762 28.25 -24.03 6.00
N ALA A 763 28.42 -22.98 6.79
CA ALA A 763 29.48 -22.00 6.64
C ALA A 763 29.91 -21.39 7.98
N ASP A 764 31.21 -21.12 8.07
CA ASP A 764 31.79 -20.26 9.09
C ASP A 764 32.01 -18.87 8.49
N LEU A 765 31.63 -17.83 9.23
CA LEU A 765 31.70 -16.44 8.81
C LEU A 765 32.49 -15.61 9.80
N ARG A 766 33.32 -14.72 9.27
CA ARG A 766 33.98 -13.68 10.06
C ARG A 766 33.03 -12.49 10.23
N ALA A 767 32.65 -12.20 11.47
CA ALA A 767 31.87 -11.02 11.82
C ALA A 767 32.72 -9.74 11.76
N GLU A 768 32.06 -8.58 11.72
CA GLU A 768 32.72 -7.25 11.69
C GLU A 768 33.66 -7.02 12.88
N ASP A 769 33.35 -7.60 14.04
CA ASP A 769 34.19 -7.50 15.25
C ASP A 769 35.40 -8.46 15.23
N GLY A 770 35.60 -9.16 14.12
CA GLY A 770 36.67 -10.12 13.90
C GLY A 770 36.43 -11.51 14.48
N SER A 771 35.31 -11.74 15.19
CA SER A 771 34.98 -13.07 15.70
C SER A 771 34.47 -13.99 14.58
N ILE A 772 34.66 -15.30 14.78
CA ILE A 772 34.13 -16.32 13.87
C ILE A 772 32.80 -16.83 14.41
N VAL A 773 31.76 -16.70 13.59
CA VAL A 773 30.47 -17.33 13.78
C VAL A 773 30.48 -18.63 13.00
N LYS A 774 30.31 -19.75 13.70
CA LYS A 774 30.45 -21.10 13.16
C LYS A 774 29.10 -21.71 12.83
N GLY A 775 29.09 -22.65 11.88
CA GLY A 775 27.94 -23.52 11.63
C GLY A 775 26.69 -22.82 11.11
N LEU A 776 26.83 -21.66 10.46
CA LEU A 776 25.72 -20.94 9.86
C LEU A 776 25.26 -21.65 8.60
N ILE A 777 23.95 -21.71 8.37
CA ILE A 777 23.40 -22.25 7.13
C ILE A 777 23.22 -21.11 6.15
N ARG A 778 23.89 -21.21 5.02
CA ARG A 778 23.70 -20.31 3.89
C ARG A 778 22.47 -20.74 3.10
N ALA A 779 21.57 -19.81 2.84
CA ALA A 779 20.42 -20.03 1.97
C ALA A 779 20.30 -18.93 0.92
N ARG A 780 19.88 -19.30 -0.29
CA ARG A 780 19.74 -18.40 -1.43
C ARG A 780 18.28 -18.21 -1.84
N GLN A 781 17.86 -16.97 -2.01
CA GLN A 781 16.56 -16.58 -2.56
C GLN A 781 16.55 -16.87 -4.06
N LEU A 782 15.63 -17.73 -4.51
CA LEU A 782 15.60 -18.22 -5.89
C LEU A 782 14.96 -17.25 -6.89
N ASP A 783 14.15 -16.29 -6.45
CA ASP A 783 13.51 -15.28 -7.30
C ASP A 783 14.38 -14.03 -7.53
N GLY A 784 15.61 -14.01 -7.00
CA GLY A 784 16.53 -12.87 -7.10
C GLY A 784 16.22 -11.69 -6.16
N LYS A 785 15.26 -11.83 -5.24
CA LYS A 785 14.91 -10.83 -4.22
C LYS A 785 15.97 -10.76 -3.11
N THR A 786 15.93 -9.66 -2.35
CA THR A 786 16.75 -9.53 -1.14
C THR A 786 16.25 -10.52 -0.08
N ALA A 787 17.15 -11.38 0.39
CA ALA A 787 16.83 -12.47 1.30
C ALA A 787 16.55 -11.98 2.73
N SER A 788 17.24 -10.93 3.18
CA SER A 788 17.10 -10.31 4.52
C SER A 788 17.73 -8.92 4.55
N VAL A 789 17.33 -8.06 5.49
CA VAL A 789 18.00 -6.77 5.73
C VAL A 789 18.31 -6.55 7.22
N LYS A 790 19.10 -5.53 7.53
CA LYS A 790 19.43 -5.15 8.91
C LYS A 790 18.18 -4.88 9.73
N GLY A 791 18.00 -5.63 10.82
CA GLY A 791 16.82 -5.58 11.69
C GLY A 791 16.01 -6.87 11.66
N ASP A 792 16.10 -7.66 10.58
CA ASP A 792 15.50 -9.00 10.52
C ASP A 792 16.27 -10.04 11.33
N SER A 793 17.49 -9.70 11.80
CA SER A 793 18.30 -10.51 12.70
C SER A 793 17.49 -11.03 13.89
N GLY A 794 17.64 -12.32 14.18
CA GLY A 794 16.89 -13.05 15.18
C GLY A 794 15.54 -13.59 14.69
N GLY A 795 15.05 -13.13 13.52
CA GLY A 795 13.81 -13.59 12.92
C GLY A 795 13.80 -15.10 12.66
N THR A 796 12.62 -15.70 12.63
CA THR A 796 12.46 -17.15 12.55
C THR A 796 12.64 -17.65 11.11
N VAL A 797 13.46 -18.68 10.91
CA VAL A 797 13.53 -19.48 9.67
C VAL A 797 12.71 -20.75 9.87
N TRP A 798 11.87 -21.10 8.92
CA TRP A 798 10.91 -22.19 9.05
C TRP A 798 10.58 -22.87 7.71
N SER A 799 10.16 -24.13 7.77
CA SER A 799 9.51 -24.86 6.66
C SER A 799 8.08 -25.23 7.02
N THR A 800 7.29 -25.69 6.06
CA THR A 800 5.90 -26.12 6.32
C THR A 800 5.82 -27.36 7.23
N ASP A 801 4.77 -27.43 8.04
CA ASP A 801 4.32 -28.63 8.76
C ASP A 801 2.79 -28.70 8.74
N GLY A 802 2.23 -29.33 7.70
CA GLY A 802 0.80 -29.22 7.44
C GLY A 802 0.39 -27.76 7.28
N SER A 803 -0.57 -27.29 8.08
CA SER A 803 -0.96 -25.87 8.12
C SER A 803 -0.06 -25.01 9.03
N GLY A 804 0.81 -25.62 9.83
CA GLY A 804 1.73 -24.91 10.73
C GLY A 804 3.14 -24.80 10.17
N ALA A 805 4.05 -24.45 11.06
CA ALA A 805 5.47 -24.21 10.78
C ALA A 805 6.36 -25.15 11.58
N ARG A 806 7.37 -25.66 10.90
CA ARG A 806 8.53 -26.34 11.47
C ARG A 806 9.72 -25.40 11.53
N ILE A 807 10.16 -25.07 12.74
CA ILE A 807 11.29 -24.17 12.94
C ILE A 807 12.59 -24.81 12.46
N ARG A 808 13.39 -24.03 11.73
CA ARG A 808 14.73 -24.40 11.22
C ARG A 808 15.85 -23.60 11.84
N GLY A 809 15.56 -22.43 12.41
CA GLY A 809 16.59 -21.61 13.06
C GLY A 809 16.24 -20.13 13.19
N THR A 810 17.26 -19.31 13.44
CA THR A 810 17.13 -17.84 13.51
C THR A 810 18.07 -17.13 12.56
N VAL A 811 17.59 -16.08 11.89
CA VAL A 811 18.39 -15.26 10.97
C VAL A 811 19.56 -14.61 11.70
N THR A 812 20.76 -14.78 11.17
CA THR A 812 22.00 -14.11 11.63
C THR A 812 22.28 -12.87 10.79
N GLY A 813 22.18 -12.97 9.46
CA GLY A 813 22.49 -11.85 8.59
C GLY A 813 22.30 -12.14 7.10
N VAL A 814 22.72 -11.19 6.28
CA VAL A 814 22.69 -11.24 4.81
C VAL A 814 24.09 -11.00 4.28
N ASP A 815 24.45 -11.65 3.17
CA ASP A 815 25.65 -11.31 2.42
C ASP A 815 25.44 -9.94 1.75
N ALA A 816 26.20 -8.92 2.18
CA ALA A 816 26.07 -7.58 1.62
C ALA A 816 26.44 -7.51 0.12
N SER A 817 27.35 -8.37 -0.34
CA SER A 817 27.77 -8.43 -1.74
C SER A 817 26.81 -9.25 -2.61
N ARG A 818 26.00 -10.11 -1.97
CA ARG A 818 25.03 -11.00 -2.61
C ARG A 818 23.71 -10.95 -1.83
N PRO A 819 22.89 -9.90 -1.99
CA PRO A 819 21.71 -9.67 -1.15
C PRO A 819 20.65 -10.78 -1.21
N SER A 820 20.73 -11.67 -2.19
CA SER A 820 19.92 -12.89 -2.27
C SER A 820 20.40 -14.03 -1.35
N HIS A 821 21.51 -13.89 -0.64
CA HIS A 821 22.04 -14.91 0.28
C HIS A 821 21.85 -14.46 1.73
N LEU A 822 21.11 -15.25 2.51
CA LEU A 822 21.05 -15.10 3.95
C LEU A 822 21.86 -16.17 4.67
N TYR A 823 22.18 -15.87 5.93
CA TYR A 823 22.75 -16.80 6.89
C TYR A 823 21.83 -16.89 8.09
N PHE A 824 21.59 -18.11 8.56
CA PHE A 824 20.84 -18.37 9.77
C PHE A 824 21.53 -19.44 10.61
N GLN A 825 21.37 -19.35 11.92
CA GLN A 825 21.81 -20.40 12.83
C GLN A 825 20.74 -21.46 12.97
N ASP A 826 21.11 -22.73 12.80
CA ASP A 826 20.18 -23.85 12.75
C ASP A 826 19.67 -24.32 14.14
N MET A 827 18.65 -25.19 14.12
CA MET A 827 18.09 -25.76 15.34
C MET A 827 19.02 -26.74 16.07
N ALA A 828 19.97 -27.39 15.39
CA ALA A 828 20.90 -28.29 16.05
C ALA A 828 21.75 -27.53 17.06
N ASP A 829 22.28 -26.36 16.69
CA ASP A 829 23.07 -25.54 17.61
C ASP A 829 22.21 -24.92 18.72
N VAL A 830 20.97 -24.54 18.43
CA VAL A 830 20.01 -24.09 19.46
C VAL A 830 19.79 -25.19 20.51
N ARG A 831 19.47 -26.42 20.08
CA ARG A 831 19.24 -27.57 20.96
C ARG A 831 20.51 -27.97 21.71
N ASN A 832 21.58 -28.25 20.99
CA ASN A 832 22.74 -28.96 21.53
C ASN A 832 23.74 -28.03 22.23
N ARG A 833 23.76 -26.73 21.93
CA ARG A 833 24.75 -25.80 22.49
C ARG A 833 24.17 -24.70 23.37
N LEU A 834 22.94 -24.26 23.10
CA LEU A 834 22.36 -23.12 23.82
C LEU A 834 21.34 -23.53 24.89
N VAL A 835 20.39 -24.40 24.56
CA VAL A 835 19.23 -24.70 25.42
C VAL A 835 19.35 -26.03 26.17
N GLY A 836 19.91 -27.06 25.52
CA GLY A 836 20.01 -28.42 26.02
C GLY A 836 19.01 -29.40 25.39
N THR A 837 19.25 -30.70 25.57
CA THR A 837 18.47 -31.78 24.92
C THR A 837 17.04 -31.93 25.43
N SER A 838 16.71 -31.34 26.59
CA SER A 838 15.34 -31.30 27.14
C SER A 838 14.45 -30.21 26.50
N MET A 839 14.99 -29.46 25.54
CA MET A 839 14.28 -28.42 24.80
C MET A 839 12.98 -28.93 24.14
N ARG A 840 11.95 -28.11 24.23
CA ARG A 840 10.73 -28.13 23.42
C ARG A 840 10.50 -26.76 22.82
N VAL A 841 10.02 -26.69 21.60
CA VAL A 841 9.55 -25.41 21.05
C VAL A 841 8.18 -25.12 21.64
N VAL A 842 7.87 -23.86 21.94
CA VAL A 842 6.55 -23.48 22.46
C VAL A 842 5.54 -23.68 21.34
N GLY A 843 4.67 -24.69 21.46
CA GLY A 843 3.68 -25.08 20.46
C GLY A 843 3.73 -26.58 20.10
N ASP A 844 4.91 -27.19 20.24
CA ASP A 844 5.22 -28.63 20.11
C ASP A 844 4.79 -29.44 21.36
#